data_AF-A0A938PFZ5-F1
#
_entry.id   AF-A0A938PFZ5-F1
#
_cell.length_a   1.000
_cell.length_b   1.000
_cell.length_c   1.000
_cell.angle_alpha   90.00
_cell.angle_beta   90.00
_cell.angle_gamma   90.00
#
_symmetry.space_group_name_H-M   'P 1'
#
loop_
_entity.id
_entity.type
_entity.pdbx_description
1 polymer ?
#
loop_
_entity_poly.entity_id
_entity_poly.type
_entity_poly.pdbx_seq_one_letter_code
_entity_poly.pdbx_strand_id
1 'polypeptide(L)'
;MKIKRIFNSNFMVRKNKYLFLLFAILTSLMFTVSNANAQEKEDCLMCHSDQEMTMEKNGKNISIFVNDNVLNQSTHAKLRCVSCHVGFDPESLPHKEKIESVACMNCHKNAPVKHQFHPQILRADGKNGSPAVSCKSCHGQHNVLPIRSSRSPFNSKNLFQSCGKCHIDVSNNYAHSIHHVSFQNDVKGAPNCLTCHKTHISTSYIKQDSLKGKIGQEKLCLSCHIDDPDVRKRVAPTDVFIQAYENSVHGQALMKGNAKAANCVDCHASHDIVKGSDEKSTVYKFNVVNTCAKCHPKIAKEYLESSHGRALEKRNLDTPTCIDCHGEHNILHPSDPKAPVAFRNVSTQVCAPCHSSVKLSDKYGLSTKRTTTFRDSYHGLALRGGDTEAANCASCHGFHSIKPSTDSTSTIHKSNIVKTCGKCHPGANERFAIGAVHVTLEKEEEPVLYWIATIYLVLIFTTVGGMFLHNLIDFFRKAKRKKMIQRGLIRVEHHGRRLYLRMTVNERLQHVCLLVSFFTLVITGFMLRFPDAWWVKHIHDIFPDSFIYRSLLHRIAAVVMVAASIYHIFYLAATERGRQLFKDLLPTYQDLKDAIGVMKYNLGFSNAKPKLDRFSYIEKAEYWALVWGTIVMTITGFIMWFENYFIGIFTKLGWDIARTIHYYEAWLAFLAILVWHIYFVIFNPDMYPMNLAWIKGTLSEEEMADEHPAELERIKLQEKESGKSES
;
A
#
# COMPACT_ATOMS: atom_id res chain seq x y z
N MET A 1 17.32 -11.53 45.76
CA MET A 1 18.30 -12.46 46.37
C MET A 1 19.15 -11.66 47.35
N LYS A 2 19.09 -12.01 48.64
CA LYS A 2 19.87 -11.40 49.75
C LYS A 2 21.38 -11.60 49.53
N ILE A 3 22.22 -10.69 50.04
CA ILE A 3 23.26 -10.97 51.05
C ILE A 3 23.88 -9.65 51.57
N LYS A 4 23.89 -9.52 52.90
CA LYS A 4 24.56 -8.52 53.76
C LYS A 4 26.01 -8.97 54.05
N ARG A 5 26.92 -8.02 54.28
CA ARG A 5 27.93 -7.98 55.39
C ARG A 5 28.74 -6.67 55.27
N ILE A 6 28.57 -5.68 56.16
CA ILE A 6 29.23 -5.50 57.47
C ILE A 6 30.75 -5.42 57.35
N PHE A 7 31.32 -4.23 57.59
CA PHE A 7 32.36 -4.04 58.63
C PHE A 7 32.42 -2.58 59.07
N ASN A 8 32.37 -2.42 60.39
CA ASN A 8 32.45 -1.20 61.18
C ASN A 8 33.82 -1.24 61.87
N SER A 9 34.54 -0.13 62.01
CA SER A 9 35.40 0.12 63.18
C SER A 9 36.01 1.51 63.13
N ASN A 10 35.42 2.40 63.94
CA ASN A 10 36.16 3.42 64.66
C ASN A 10 37.06 2.71 65.68
N PHE A 11 38.37 2.75 65.50
CA PHE A 11 39.32 2.46 66.57
C PHE A 11 40.65 3.18 66.30
N MET A 12 41.25 3.73 67.36
CA MET A 12 42.57 4.38 67.44
C MET A 12 42.66 5.90 67.16
N VAL A 13 42.01 6.66 68.05
CA VAL A 13 42.56 7.92 68.56
C VAL A 13 43.38 7.60 69.82
N ARG A 14 44.65 8.05 69.84
CA ARG A 14 45.63 8.16 70.96
C ARG A 14 46.92 7.36 70.74
N LYS A 15 47.83 7.96 69.99
CA LYS A 15 49.27 8.01 70.29
C LYS A 15 49.93 8.89 69.23
N ASN A 16 50.41 10.06 69.66
CA ASN A 16 51.47 10.88 69.04
C ASN A 16 51.22 12.38 69.11
N LYS A 17 51.17 12.93 70.34
CA LYS A 17 51.40 14.38 70.53
C LYS A 17 52.85 14.79 70.19
N TYR A 18 53.80 13.85 70.18
CA TYR A 18 55.19 14.12 69.84
C TYR A 18 55.52 14.05 68.33
N LEU A 19 54.66 13.43 67.50
CA LEU A 19 54.83 13.41 66.03
C LEU A 19 54.30 14.70 65.37
N PHE A 20 53.31 15.35 65.99
CA PHE A 20 52.76 16.62 65.51
C PHE A 20 53.71 17.82 65.77
N LEU A 21 54.52 17.78 66.84
CA LEU A 21 55.55 18.78 67.11
C LEU A 21 56.77 18.62 66.20
N LEU A 22 57.17 17.38 65.87
CA LEU A 22 58.25 17.14 64.91
C LEU A 22 57.84 17.47 63.47
N PHE A 23 56.57 17.24 63.10
CA PHE A 23 56.04 17.66 61.79
C PHE A 23 55.88 19.18 61.71
N ALA A 24 55.44 19.86 62.77
CA ALA A 24 55.34 21.32 62.82
C ALA A 24 56.70 22.02 62.71
N ILE A 25 57.75 21.48 63.34
CA ILE A 25 59.11 22.03 63.27
C ILE A 25 59.77 21.70 61.91
N LEU A 26 59.52 20.53 61.30
CA LEU A 26 59.97 20.25 59.92
C LEU A 26 59.22 21.09 58.87
N THR A 27 57.93 21.38 59.06
CA THR A 27 57.20 22.30 58.17
C THR A 27 57.61 23.76 58.36
N SER A 28 58.11 24.15 59.54
CA SER A 28 58.64 25.51 59.77
C SER A 28 60.05 25.71 59.21
N LEU A 29 60.86 24.65 59.04
CA LEU A 29 62.21 24.74 58.47
C LEU A 29 62.29 24.47 56.95
N MET A 30 61.19 24.06 56.31
CA MET A 30 61.08 23.94 54.85
C MET A 30 60.45 25.18 54.18
N PHE A 31 60.12 26.23 54.96
CA PHE A 31 59.63 27.52 54.45
C PHE A 31 60.73 28.54 54.13
N THR A 32 62.00 28.10 54.08
CA THR A 32 63.11 28.92 53.60
C THR A 32 63.87 28.19 52.51
N VAL A 33 63.18 27.92 51.40
CA VAL A 33 63.81 27.60 50.12
C VAL A 33 63.26 28.60 49.11
N SER A 34 64.11 29.58 48.82
CA SER A 34 64.13 30.40 47.60
C SER A 34 62.79 30.97 47.14
N ASN A 35 62.56 32.25 47.45
CA ASN A 35 61.91 33.16 46.50
C ASN A 35 62.77 33.16 45.22
N ALA A 36 62.53 32.20 44.33
CA ALA A 36 62.78 32.44 42.93
C ALA A 36 61.76 33.51 42.52
N ASN A 37 62.24 34.71 42.19
CA ASN A 37 61.43 35.85 41.75
C ASN A 37 60.37 35.38 40.77
N ALA A 38 59.14 35.25 41.25
CA ALA A 38 58.02 34.98 40.40
C ALA A 38 57.36 36.33 40.16
N GLN A 39 57.78 37.00 39.07
CA GLN A 39 57.29 38.31 38.67
C GLN A 39 55.76 38.39 38.82
N GLU A 40 55.27 39.37 39.57
CA GLU A 40 53.84 39.59 39.73
C GLU A 40 53.27 40.35 38.53
N LYS A 41 51.95 40.33 38.41
CA LYS A 41 51.25 40.92 37.27
C LYS A 41 51.49 42.43 37.19
N GLU A 42 51.53 43.08 38.34
CA GLU A 42 51.73 44.52 38.53
C GLU A 42 53.07 44.97 37.96
N ASP A 43 54.13 44.15 38.14
CA ASP A 43 55.49 44.46 37.67
C ASP A 43 55.55 44.66 36.15
N CYS A 44 54.83 43.82 35.39
CA CYS A 44 54.75 43.96 33.93
C CYS A 44 53.89 45.17 33.53
N LEU A 45 52.81 45.44 34.25
CA LEU A 45 51.87 46.51 33.92
C LEU A 45 52.41 47.90 34.22
N MET A 46 53.47 48.05 35.03
CA MET A 46 54.15 49.33 35.25
C MET A 46 54.57 50.00 33.94
N CYS A 47 54.99 49.22 32.94
CA CYS A 47 55.33 49.72 31.61
C CYS A 47 54.25 49.39 30.57
N HIS A 48 53.71 48.17 30.57
CA HIS A 48 52.79 47.71 29.53
C HIS A 48 51.36 48.27 29.63
N SER A 49 51.03 49.06 30.66
CA SER A 49 49.73 49.75 30.74
C SER A 49 49.71 51.11 30.03
N ASP A 50 50.82 51.55 29.44
CA ASP A 50 50.90 52.79 28.65
C ASP A 50 50.38 52.59 27.21
N GLN A 51 49.42 53.42 26.80
CA GLN A 51 48.77 53.35 25.49
C GLN A 51 49.69 53.76 24.33
N GLU A 52 50.69 54.60 24.60
CA GLU A 52 51.66 55.05 23.59
C GLU A 52 52.80 54.04 23.39
N MET A 53 52.85 52.99 24.20
CA MET A 53 53.95 52.05 24.18
C MET A 53 53.92 51.17 22.92
N THR A 54 55.01 51.26 22.14
CA THR A 54 55.18 50.55 20.89
C THR A 54 56.54 49.86 20.83
N MET A 55 56.63 48.82 20.00
CA MET A 55 57.89 48.20 19.60
C MET A 55 57.95 48.08 18.08
N GLU A 56 59.15 48.15 17.51
CA GLU A 56 59.35 47.85 16.11
C GLU A 56 59.43 46.34 15.89
N LYS A 57 58.59 45.79 15.01
CA LYS A 57 58.62 44.39 14.61
C LYS A 57 58.50 44.28 13.10
N ASN A 58 59.52 43.73 12.44
CA ASN A 58 59.60 43.58 10.98
C ASN A 58 59.37 44.91 10.21
N GLY A 59 59.99 46.01 10.66
CA GLY A 59 59.89 47.33 10.01
C GLY A 59 58.56 48.06 10.23
N LYS A 60 57.72 47.60 11.16
CA LYS A 60 56.46 48.26 11.55
C LYS A 60 56.41 48.48 13.05
N ASN A 61 56.01 49.68 13.47
CA ASN A 61 55.68 49.96 14.86
C ASN A 61 54.38 49.28 15.23
N ILE A 62 54.42 48.39 16.22
CA ILE A 62 53.25 47.70 16.78
C ILE A 62 53.07 48.12 18.23
N SER A 63 51.83 48.34 18.65
CA SER A 63 51.53 48.62 20.06
C SER A 63 51.76 47.38 20.91
N ILE A 64 52.39 47.56 22.07
CA ILE A 64 52.58 46.54 23.11
C ILE A 64 51.79 46.86 24.39
N PHE A 65 50.83 47.78 24.26
CA PHE A 65 49.88 48.14 25.30
C PHE A 65 49.01 46.94 25.69
N VAL A 66 48.84 46.76 26.99
CA VAL A 66 47.95 45.78 27.62
C VAL A 66 46.94 46.52 28.47
N ASN A 67 45.67 46.44 28.05
CA ASN A 67 44.57 46.96 28.86
C ASN A 67 44.24 46.00 30.01
N ASP A 68 44.63 46.36 31.23
CA ASP A 68 44.41 45.53 32.41
C ASP A 68 42.92 45.25 32.67
N ASN A 69 42.04 46.23 32.43
CA ASN A 69 40.60 46.06 32.61
C ASN A 69 40.03 44.97 31.68
N VAL A 70 40.57 44.82 30.48
CA VAL A 70 40.16 43.77 29.55
C VAL A 70 40.62 42.40 30.05
N LEU A 71 41.87 42.29 30.53
CA LEU A 71 42.42 41.06 31.08
C LEU A 71 41.69 40.63 32.36
N ASN A 72 41.33 41.57 33.24
CA ASN A 72 40.59 41.30 34.47
C ASN A 72 39.19 40.73 34.23
N GLN A 73 38.62 40.95 33.04
CA GLN A 73 37.33 40.38 32.65
C GLN A 73 37.43 39.01 31.99
N SER A 74 38.65 38.54 31.69
CA SER A 74 38.94 37.24 31.07
C SER A 74 38.85 36.09 32.07
N THR A 75 38.65 34.87 31.57
CA THR A 75 38.79 33.64 32.37
C THR A 75 40.20 33.44 32.92
N HIS A 76 41.19 34.11 32.32
CA HIS A 76 42.59 34.05 32.72
C HIS A 76 43.03 35.21 33.63
N ALA A 77 42.10 36.00 34.18
CA ALA A 77 42.39 37.17 35.00
C ALA A 77 43.35 36.92 36.18
N LYS A 78 43.37 35.69 36.70
CA LYS A 78 44.24 35.27 37.83
C LYS A 78 45.61 34.72 37.39
N LEU A 79 45.87 34.60 36.09
CA LEU A 79 47.17 34.14 35.60
C LEU A 79 48.16 35.30 35.56
N ARG A 80 49.43 35.00 35.88
CA ARG A 80 50.53 35.94 35.71
C ARG A 80 50.89 36.07 34.23
N CYS A 81 51.43 37.22 33.81
CA CYS A 81 51.80 37.48 32.42
C CYS A 81 52.78 36.41 31.87
N VAL A 82 53.77 36.04 32.68
CA VAL A 82 54.79 35.02 32.36
C VAL A 82 54.23 33.58 32.27
N SER A 83 52.99 33.36 32.72
CA SER A 83 52.31 32.06 32.54
C SER A 83 51.90 31.80 31.09
N CYS A 84 51.78 32.86 30.28
CA CYS A 84 51.40 32.78 28.87
C CYS A 84 52.52 33.28 27.95
N HIS A 85 53.22 34.34 28.34
CA HIS A 85 54.38 34.86 27.63
C HIS A 85 55.64 34.23 28.19
N VAL A 86 56.26 33.34 27.40
CA VAL A 86 57.46 32.57 27.79
C VAL A 86 58.57 32.78 26.76
N GLY A 87 59.79 32.37 27.11
CA GLY A 87 60.95 32.47 26.20
C GLY A 87 61.59 33.85 26.16
N PHE A 88 61.46 34.63 27.24
CA PHE A 88 62.20 35.88 27.45
C PHE A 88 62.57 36.01 28.93
N ASP A 89 63.58 36.84 29.21
CA ASP A 89 64.00 37.20 30.57
C ASP A 89 63.22 38.45 31.04
N PRO A 90 62.33 38.34 32.05
CA PRO A 90 61.55 39.47 32.57
C PRO A 90 62.38 40.55 33.29
N GLU A 91 63.61 40.25 33.70
CA GLU A 91 64.47 41.23 34.40
C GLU A 91 65.26 42.10 33.40
N SER A 92 65.36 41.68 32.13
CA SER A 92 66.04 42.42 31.07
C SER A 92 65.13 43.47 30.45
N LEU A 93 65.23 44.74 30.87
CA LEU A 93 64.42 45.86 30.38
C LEU A 93 65.23 46.84 29.50
N PRO A 94 64.82 47.16 28.26
CA PRO A 94 63.72 46.56 27.50
C PRO A 94 64.06 45.14 27.02
N HIS A 95 63.12 44.20 27.20
CA HIS A 95 63.34 42.80 26.83
C HIS A 95 63.45 42.69 25.30
N LYS A 96 64.68 42.54 24.78
CA LYS A 96 64.99 42.73 23.34
C LYS A 96 65.13 41.44 22.53
N GLU A 97 64.58 40.32 23.00
CA GLU A 97 64.62 39.04 22.28
C GLU A 97 63.24 38.53 21.85
N LYS A 98 63.25 37.58 20.91
CA LYS A 98 62.05 37.01 20.29
C LYS A 98 61.17 36.31 21.33
N ILE A 99 60.21 37.03 21.89
CA ILE A 99 59.16 36.46 22.76
C ILE A 99 58.38 35.41 21.96
N GLU A 100 58.27 34.19 22.50
CA GLU A 100 57.51 33.14 21.86
C GLU A 100 56.01 33.52 21.76
N SER A 101 55.38 33.13 20.66
CA SER A 101 53.92 33.28 20.54
C SER A 101 53.22 32.41 21.58
N VAL A 102 52.25 33.01 22.30
CA VAL A 102 51.42 32.31 23.30
C VAL A 102 50.76 31.08 22.69
N ALA A 103 51.08 29.90 23.24
CA ALA A 103 50.59 28.59 22.80
C ALA A 103 49.49 28.08 23.75
N CYS A 104 48.22 28.32 23.38
CA CYS A 104 47.07 28.00 24.22
C CYS A 104 46.98 26.50 24.59
N MET A 105 47.52 25.63 23.73
CA MET A 105 47.45 24.17 23.88
C MET A 105 48.37 23.61 24.98
N ASN A 106 49.35 24.37 25.45
CA ASN A 106 50.20 23.96 26.57
C ASN A 106 49.36 23.66 27.82
N CYS A 107 48.30 24.45 28.03
CA CYS A 107 47.31 24.23 29.09
C CYS A 107 46.03 23.55 28.56
N HIS A 108 45.55 23.89 27.35
CA HIS A 108 44.32 23.32 26.77
C HIS A 108 44.58 22.10 25.87
N LYS A 109 45.23 21.07 26.40
CA LYS A 109 45.63 19.86 25.64
C LYS A 109 44.47 19.13 24.93
N ASN A 110 43.26 19.23 25.48
CA ASN A 110 42.04 18.61 24.92
C ASN A 110 41.30 19.51 23.90
N ALA A 111 41.78 20.73 23.63
CA ALA A 111 41.13 21.65 22.69
C ALA A 111 40.98 21.06 21.28
N PRO A 112 41.97 20.35 20.69
CA PRO A 112 41.80 19.71 19.39
C PRO A 112 40.58 18.78 19.35
N VAL A 113 40.48 17.87 20.33
CA VAL A 113 39.39 16.87 20.37
C VAL A 113 38.02 17.53 20.55
N LYS A 114 37.95 18.69 21.23
CA LYS A 114 36.68 19.41 21.47
C LYS A 114 36.25 20.34 20.33
N HIS A 115 37.10 20.64 19.36
CA HIS A 115 36.84 21.59 18.26
C HIS A 115 36.88 20.90 16.89
N GLN A 116 36.03 19.88 16.71
CA GLN A 116 36.00 19.04 15.51
C GLN A 116 35.48 19.74 14.24
N PHE A 117 34.91 20.95 14.35
CA PHE A 117 34.28 21.69 13.26
C PHE A 117 35.26 22.38 12.29
N HIS A 118 36.55 22.47 12.62
CA HIS A 118 37.62 22.91 11.71
C HIS A 118 38.85 22.00 11.83
N PRO A 119 39.03 21.02 10.92
CA PRO A 119 40.12 20.04 11.01
C PRO A 119 41.52 20.66 11.03
N GLN A 120 41.68 21.88 10.51
CA GLN A 120 42.96 22.60 10.51
C GLN A 120 43.41 22.98 11.92
N ILE A 121 42.48 23.24 12.86
CA ILE A 121 42.80 23.52 14.27
C ILE A 121 43.46 22.29 14.92
N LEU A 122 43.12 21.07 14.49
CA LEU A 122 43.73 19.84 15.02
C LEU A 122 45.23 19.75 14.73
N ARG A 123 45.68 20.43 13.68
CA ARG A 123 47.09 20.46 13.24
C ARG A 123 47.81 21.73 13.69
N ALA A 124 47.09 22.68 14.28
CA ALA A 124 47.68 23.88 14.85
C ALA A 124 48.37 23.52 16.18
N ASP A 125 49.57 24.03 16.39
CA ASP A 125 50.35 23.91 17.65
C ASP A 125 49.92 24.96 18.70
N GLY A 126 48.79 25.65 18.45
CA GLY A 126 48.33 26.80 19.24
C GLY A 126 49.13 28.09 19.01
N LYS A 127 50.23 28.04 18.24
CA LYS A 127 51.06 29.19 17.83
C LYS A 127 50.77 29.61 16.39
N ASN A 128 50.56 28.62 15.51
CA ASN A 128 50.43 28.75 14.06
C ASN A 128 49.12 28.12 13.56
N GLY A 129 48.37 28.88 12.78
CA GLY A 129 47.19 28.44 12.04
C GLY A 129 46.98 29.37 10.85
N SER A 130 46.09 29.02 9.92
CA SER A 130 45.63 30.00 8.93
C SER A 130 45.17 31.26 9.66
N PRO A 131 45.50 32.48 9.20
CA PRO A 131 45.08 33.72 9.86
C PRO A 131 43.57 33.76 10.20
N ALA A 132 42.76 33.04 9.43
CA ALA A 132 41.31 32.94 9.60
C ALA A 132 40.84 31.99 10.73
N VAL A 133 41.64 30.99 11.17
CA VAL A 133 41.15 29.89 12.02
C VAL A 133 42.17 29.48 13.09
N SER A 134 42.53 30.42 13.97
CA SER A 134 43.43 30.20 15.13
C SER A 134 42.68 30.35 16.45
N CYS A 135 43.24 29.82 17.55
CA CYS A 135 42.67 30.01 18.89
C CYS A 135 42.45 31.50 19.20
N LYS A 136 43.41 32.35 18.79
CA LYS A 136 43.41 33.81 19.00
C LYS A 136 42.38 34.52 18.13
N SER A 137 42.21 34.12 16.87
CA SER A 137 41.21 34.74 15.97
C SER A 137 39.78 34.39 16.36
N CYS A 138 39.57 33.24 17.00
CA CYS A 138 38.27 32.83 17.53
C CYS A 138 38.02 33.40 18.93
N HIS A 139 38.80 33.00 19.93
CA HIS A 139 38.54 33.31 21.35
C HIS A 139 39.06 34.66 21.81
N GLY A 140 39.89 35.32 21.00
CA GLY A 140 40.61 36.53 21.39
C GLY A 140 41.94 36.24 22.08
N GLN A 141 42.55 37.27 22.65
CA GLN A 141 43.85 37.22 23.30
C GLN A 141 43.69 37.47 24.80
N HIS A 142 43.81 38.72 25.25
CA HIS A 142 43.58 39.09 26.65
C HIS A 142 42.08 39.17 27.03
N ASN A 143 41.17 39.03 26.07
CA ASN A 143 39.71 39.16 26.23
C ASN A 143 38.95 37.83 26.16
N VAL A 144 39.56 36.71 26.57
CA VAL A 144 38.92 35.38 26.52
C VAL A 144 37.82 35.27 27.57
N LEU A 145 36.56 35.21 27.13
CA LEU A 145 35.39 35.13 28.02
C LEU A 145 34.87 33.69 28.17
N PRO A 146 34.31 33.33 29.34
CA PRO A 146 33.72 32.01 29.53
C PRO A 146 32.46 31.87 28.67
N ILE A 147 32.22 30.68 28.11
CA ILE A 147 31.08 30.40 27.20
C ILE A 147 29.72 30.73 27.85
N ARG A 148 29.62 30.62 29.17
CA ARG A 148 28.40 30.96 29.94
C ARG A 148 28.10 32.45 29.99
N SER A 149 29.09 33.32 29.74
CA SER A 149 28.89 34.76 29.70
C SER A 149 28.09 35.17 28.47
N SER A 150 27.08 36.03 28.64
CA SER A 150 26.30 36.61 27.54
C SER A 150 27.14 37.46 26.59
N ARG A 151 28.28 37.99 27.06
CA ARG A 151 29.24 38.77 26.26
C ARG A 151 30.21 37.90 25.45
N SER A 152 30.25 36.58 25.71
CA SER A 152 31.16 35.69 24.99
C SER A 152 30.72 35.51 23.54
N PRO A 153 31.61 35.67 22.54
CA PRO A 153 31.28 35.39 21.14
C PRO A 153 30.77 33.96 20.91
N PHE A 154 31.19 33.00 21.73
CA PHE A 154 30.78 31.59 21.64
C PHE A 154 29.67 31.20 22.61
N ASN A 155 29.02 32.18 23.25
CA ASN A 155 27.75 31.92 23.92
C ASN A 155 26.74 31.39 22.90
N SER A 156 25.87 30.46 23.32
CA SER A 156 24.83 29.85 22.48
C SER A 156 24.08 30.87 21.61
N LYS A 157 23.70 32.03 22.18
CA LYS A 157 22.93 33.07 21.47
C LYS A 157 23.77 33.88 20.46
N ASN A 158 25.09 33.94 20.65
CA ASN A 158 26.02 34.74 19.82
C ASN A 158 26.69 33.94 18.70
N LEU A 159 26.51 32.60 18.68
CA LEU A 159 27.15 31.72 17.69
C LEU A 159 26.76 32.08 16.26
N PHE A 160 25.52 32.52 16.06
CA PHE A 160 25.03 33.00 14.76
C PHE A 160 25.93 34.12 14.21
N GLN A 161 26.13 35.19 14.99
CA GLN A 161 26.95 36.32 14.58
C GLN A 161 28.43 35.92 14.49
N SER A 162 28.93 35.12 15.43
CA SER A 162 30.35 34.76 15.49
C SER A 162 30.78 33.87 14.33
N CYS A 163 29.99 32.85 13.98
CA CYS A 163 30.24 32.02 12.81
C CYS A 163 29.97 32.80 11.51
N GLY A 164 28.96 33.69 11.52
CA GLY A 164 28.56 34.51 10.38
C GLY A 164 29.61 35.53 9.92
N LYS A 165 30.60 35.89 10.77
CA LYS A 165 31.74 36.73 10.35
C LYS A 165 32.56 36.13 9.20
N CYS A 166 32.63 34.81 9.13
CA CYS A 166 33.34 34.09 8.06
C CYS A 166 32.40 33.29 7.16
N HIS A 167 31.26 32.83 7.68
CA HIS A 167 30.26 32.06 6.94
C HIS A 167 29.00 32.89 6.68
N ILE A 168 29.17 34.03 6.00
CA ILE A 168 28.12 35.04 5.79
C ILE A 168 26.89 34.41 5.12
N ASP A 169 27.07 33.74 3.98
CA ASP A 169 25.96 33.15 3.22
C ASP A 169 25.23 32.04 4.00
N VAL A 170 25.98 31.20 4.72
CA VAL A 170 25.41 30.13 5.54
C VAL A 170 24.60 30.72 6.69
N SER A 171 25.10 31.78 7.31
CA SER A 171 24.40 32.51 8.37
C SER A 171 23.12 33.14 7.83
N ASN A 172 23.17 33.76 6.65
CA ASN A 172 22.00 34.35 6.01
C ASN A 172 20.93 33.29 5.67
N ASN A 173 21.34 32.12 5.19
CA ASN A 173 20.41 31.01 4.93
C ASN A 173 19.79 30.49 6.24
N TYR A 174 20.61 30.28 7.26
CA TYR A 174 20.15 29.84 8.58
C TYR A 174 19.18 30.82 9.21
N ALA A 175 19.39 32.14 9.04
CA ALA A 175 18.49 33.16 9.56
C ALA A 175 17.03 32.96 9.11
N HIS A 176 16.82 32.44 7.90
CA HIS A 176 15.49 32.17 7.33
C HIS A 176 14.93 30.80 7.70
N SER A 177 15.74 29.91 8.29
CA SER A 177 15.32 28.56 8.62
C SER A 177 14.36 28.53 9.81
N ILE A 178 13.48 27.53 9.84
CA ILE A 178 12.58 27.29 10.97
C ILE A 178 13.36 26.98 12.25
N HIS A 179 14.56 26.41 12.13
CA HIS A 179 15.45 26.14 13.26
C HIS A 179 15.95 27.43 13.91
N HIS A 180 16.36 28.43 13.13
CA HIS A 180 16.75 29.74 13.67
C HIS A 180 15.57 30.47 14.30
N VAL A 181 14.42 30.49 13.62
CA VAL A 181 13.20 31.11 14.15
C VAL A 181 12.81 30.46 15.48
N SER A 182 12.88 29.14 15.59
CA SER A 182 12.60 28.42 16.85
C SER A 182 13.65 28.74 17.92
N PHE A 183 14.92 28.84 17.54
CA PHE A 183 16.00 29.18 18.45
C PHE A 183 15.87 30.61 19.02
N GLN A 184 15.51 31.59 18.18
CA GLN A 184 15.26 32.98 18.61
C GLN A 184 14.08 33.10 19.58
N ASN A 185 13.07 32.25 19.42
CA ASN A 185 11.91 32.19 20.31
C ASN A 185 12.16 31.33 21.57
N ASP A 186 13.43 31.07 21.91
CA ASP A 186 13.86 30.28 23.07
C ASP A 186 13.15 28.90 23.16
N VAL A 187 12.82 28.29 22.02
CA VAL A 187 12.21 26.96 21.97
C VAL A 187 13.24 25.92 22.42
N LYS A 188 12.92 25.20 23.50
CA LYS A 188 13.77 24.12 24.03
C LYS A 188 14.03 23.07 22.95
N GLY A 189 15.30 22.71 22.75
CA GLY A 189 15.74 21.74 21.75
C GLY A 189 15.99 22.31 20.35
N ALA A 190 15.72 23.61 20.12
CA ALA A 190 16.04 24.25 18.85
C ALA A 190 17.57 24.26 18.60
N PRO A 191 18.04 23.78 17.44
CA PRO A 191 19.47 23.65 17.19
C PRO A 191 20.08 24.98 16.78
N ASN A 192 21.32 25.23 17.20
CA ASN A 192 22.18 26.31 16.71
C ASN A 192 23.36 25.75 15.88
N CYS A 193 24.26 26.62 15.44
CA CYS A 193 25.41 26.25 14.61
C CYS A 193 26.23 25.10 15.21
N LEU A 194 26.53 25.15 16.52
CA LEU A 194 27.31 24.12 17.19
C LEU A 194 26.47 22.90 17.58
N THR A 195 25.15 23.00 17.69
CA THR A 195 24.30 21.81 17.85
C THR A 195 24.46 20.88 16.64
N CYS A 196 24.48 21.43 15.43
CA CYS A 196 24.62 20.65 14.20
C CYS A 196 26.08 20.30 13.86
N HIS A 197 27.02 21.23 13.97
CA HIS A 197 28.41 21.05 13.51
C HIS A 197 29.37 20.45 14.53
N LYS A 198 28.86 19.88 15.64
CA LYS A 198 29.70 19.11 16.59
C LYS A 198 30.23 17.81 16.01
N THR A 199 29.60 17.29 14.96
CA THR A 199 29.96 16.03 14.30
C THR A 199 30.49 16.29 12.88
N HIS A 200 31.13 15.28 12.28
CA HIS A 200 31.69 15.35 10.93
C HIS A 200 30.60 15.27 9.84
N ILE A 201 29.81 16.35 9.71
CA ILE A 201 28.72 16.48 8.71
C ILE A 201 28.93 17.66 7.75
N SER A 202 30.10 18.30 7.80
CA SER A 202 30.42 19.44 6.94
C SER A 202 30.66 19.02 5.49
N THR A 203 30.44 19.94 4.56
CA THR A 203 30.69 19.71 3.13
C THR A 203 32.11 19.23 2.85
N SER A 204 33.10 19.72 3.60
CA SER A 204 34.49 19.29 3.49
C SER A 204 34.67 17.82 3.84
N TYR A 205 33.91 17.30 4.82
CA TYR A 205 33.92 15.88 5.17
C TYR A 205 33.14 15.03 4.16
N ILE A 206 31.98 15.51 3.71
CA ILE A 206 31.16 14.83 2.67
C ILE A 206 31.95 14.70 1.36
N LYS A 207 32.79 15.68 1.02
CA LYS A 207 33.70 15.58 -0.14
C LYS A 207 34.75 14.47 0.01
N GLN A 208 35.11 14.08 1.23
CA GLN A 208 36.08 13.01 1.50
C GLN A 208 35.39 11.63 1.54
N ASP A 209 34.28 11.53 2.26
CA ASP A 209 33.48 10.32 2.38
C ASP A 209 31.98 10.68 2.37
N SER A 210 31.41 10.72 1.16
CA SER A 210 30.03 11.14 0.94
C SER A 210 29.03 10.22 1.64
N LEU A 211 29.31 8.92 1.67
CA LEU A 211 28.44 7.93 2.32
C LEU A 211 28.38 8.16 3.82
N LYS A 212 29.54 8.20 4.50
CA LYS A 212 29.58 8.44 5.95
C LYS A 212 29.03 9.82 6.32
N GLY A 213 29.30 10.83 5.50
CA GLY A 213 28.75 12.16 5.69
C GLY A 213 27.22 12.19 5.63
N LYS A 214 26.60 11.54 4.64
CA LYS A 214 25.14 11.46 4.52
C LYS A 214 24.48 10.65 5.63
N ILE A 215 25.08 9.53 6.05
CA ILE A 215 24.63 8.75 7.22
C ILE A 215 24.77 9.59 8.50
N GLY A 216 25.84 10.37 8.62
CA GLY A 216 26.03 11.29 9.74
C GLY A 216 24.95 12.38 9.79
N GLN A 217 24.55 12.93 8.64
CA GLN A 217 23.47 13.91 8.54
C GLN A 217 22.12 13.31 8.96
N GLU A 218 21.80 12.09 8.50
CA GLU A 218 20.59 11.38 8.91
C GLU A 218 20.55 11.19 10.43
N LYS A 219 21.61 10.60 11.02
CA LYS A 219 21.71 10.40 12.47
C LYS A 219 21.57 11.70 13.25
N LEU A 220 22.12 12.80 12.73
CA LEU A 220 21.96 14.11 13.36
C LEU A 220 20.50 14.56 13.36
N CYS A 221 19.80 14.48 12.22
CA CYS A 221 18.39 14.83 12.13
C CYS A 221 17.54 13.99 13.09
N LEU A 222 17.73 12.66 13.10
CA LEU A 222 16.98 11.74 13.95
C LEU A 222 17.26 11.95 15.45
N SER A 223 18.48 12.33 15.82
CA SER A 223 18.84 12.59 17.23
C SER A 223 17.99 13.67 17.91
N CYS A 224 17.41 14.58 17.13
CA CYS A 224 16.48 15.60 17.63
C CYS A 224 15.03 15.27 17.28
N HIS A 225 14.75 14.86 16.03
CA HIS A 225 13.37 14.66 15.58
C HIS A 225 12.71 13.36 16.09
N ILE A 226 13.51 12.38 16.51
CA ILE A 226 13.05 11.09 17.05
C ILE A 226 13.49 10.92 18.51
N ASP A 227 14.79 11.03 18.77
CA ASP A 227 15.37 10.64 20.07
C ASP A 227 15.09 11.67 21.17
N ASP A 228 14.90 12.95 20.83
CA ASP A 228 14.56 14.00 21.80
C ASP A 228 13.02 14.08 21.98
N PRO A 229 12.48 13.66 23.14
CA PRO A 229 11.05 13.66 23.38
C PRO A 229 10.44 15.07 23.47
N ASP A 230 11.23 16.09 23.81
CA ASP A 230 10.76 17.48 23.89
C ASP A 230 10.60 18.08 22.50
N VAL A 231 11.50 17.75 21.57
CA VAL A 231 11.41 18.16 20.16
C VAL A 231 10.33 17.35 19.45
N ARG A 232 10.32 16.02 19.59
CA ARG A 232 9.36 15.11 18.94
C ARG A 232 7.89 15.49 19.22
N LYS A 233 7.56 15.93 20.43
CA LYS A 233 6.19 16.36 20.78
C LYS A 233 5.75 17.67 20.09
N ARG A 234 6.69 18.47 19.59
CA ARG A 234 6.45 19.81 19.04
C ARG A 234 6.55 19.87 17.52
N VAL A 235 7.19 18.87 16.91
CA VAL A 235 7.35 18.76 15.46
C VAL A 235 6.29 17.81 14.91
N ALA A 236 5.53 18.28 13.92
CA ALA A 236 4.79 17.40 13.01
C ALA A 236 5.64 17.26 11.74
N PRO A 237 5.74 16.06 11.13
CA PRO A 237 4.92 14.85 11.33
C PRO A 237 5.35 13.94 12.49
N THR A 238 4.53 12.92 12.81
CA THR A 238 4.75 11.93 13.89
C THR A 238 6.07 11.17 13.73
N ASP A 239 6.65 10.68 14.83
CA ASP A 239 7.87 9.86 14.83
C ASP A 239 7.81 8.64 13.89
N VAL A 240 6.68 7.93 13.87
CA VAL A 240 6.47 6.79 12.96
C VAL A 240 6.66 7.19 11.49
N PHE A 241 6.22 8.40 11.11
CA PHE A 241 6.31 8.89 9.75
C PHE A 241 7.77 9.22 9.37
N ILE A 242 8.51 9.86 10.27
CA ILE A 242 9.92 10.20 10.06
C ILE A 242 10.75 8.90 10.00
N GLN A 243 10.50 7.95 10.90
CA GLN A 243 11.19 6.65 10.93
C GLN A 243 10.90 5.80 9.69
N ALA A 244 9.76 5.99 9.03
CA ALA A 244 9.45 5.27 7.80
C ALA A 244 10.52 5.48 6.69
N TYR A 245 11.27 6.58 6.73
CA TYR A 245 12.38 6.85 5.82
C TYR A 245 13.43 5.74 5.81
N GLU A 246 13.79 5.17 6.96
CA GLU A 246 14.77 4.08 7.05
C GLU A 246 14.33 2.86 6.23
N ASN A 247 13.02 2.64 6.13
CA ASN A 247 12.41 1.56 5.37
C ASN A 247 12.14 1.89 3.89
N SER A 248 12.29 3.16 3.48
CA SER A 248 12.12 3.58 2.10
C SER A 248 13.24 3.06 1.19
N VAL A 249 13.02 3.10 -0.13
CA VAL A 249 14.05 2.75 -1.12
C VAL A 249 15.29 3.62 -1.00
N HIS A 250 15.15 4.89 -0.61
CA HIS A 250 16.26 5.80 -0.42
C HIS A 250 17.04 5.47 0.86
N GLY A 251 16.34 5.30 1.99
CA GLY A 251 16.96 4.91 3.26
C GLY A 251 17.68 3.57 3.17
N GLN A 252 17.03 2.55 2.62
CA GLN A 252 17.64 1.24 2.41
C GLN A 252 18.84 1.30 1.45
N ALA A 253 18.76 2.07 0.37
CA ALA A 253 19.89 2.22 -0.56
C ALA A 253 21.07 2.92 0.12
N LEU A 254 20.83 3.96 0.91
CA LEU A 254 21.86 4.67 1.65
C LEU A 254 22.56 3.73 2.63
N MET A 255 21.80 2.97 3.42
CA MET A 255 22.34 2.02 4.41
C MET A 255 23.06 0.82 3.77
N LYS A 256 22.70 0.45 2.52
CA LYS A 256 23.43 -0.54 1.70
C LYS A 256 24.69 0.02 1.04
N GLY A 257 25.04 1.28 1.27
CA GLY A 257 26.29 1.88 0.81
C GLY A 257 26.16 2.77 -0.44
N ASN A 258 24.95 3.07 -0.90
CA ASN A 258 24.77 3.97 -2.04
C ASN A 258 24.79 5.44 -1.63
N ALA A 259 25.95 6.09 -1.76
CA ALA A 259 26.11 7.52 -1.46
C ALA A 259 25.26 8.46 -2.33
N LYS A 260 24.73 7.99 -3.47
CA LYS A 260 23.83 8.77 -4.34
C LYS A 260 22.38 8.73 -3.87
N ALA A 261 22.03 7.86 -2.93
CA ALA A 261 20.69 7.85 -2.35
C ALA A 261 20.41 9.19 -1.66
N ALA A 262 19.17 9.66 -1.80
CA ALA A 262 18.70 10.90 -1.19
C ALA A 262 18.55 10.72 0.33
N ASN A 263 19.00 11.68 1.12
CA ASN A 263 18.74 11.74 2.57
C ASN A 263 17.84 12.94 2.93
N CYS A 264 17.64 13.18 4.22
CA CYS A 264 16.80 14.28 4.71
C CYS A 264 17.20 15.64 4.12
N VAL A 265 18.51 15.91 3.99
CA VAL A 265 19.04 17.19 3.50
C VAL A 265 18.82 17.35 2.00
N ASP A 266 18.90 16.27 1.21
CA ASP A 266 18.66 16.33 -0.23
C ASP A 266 17.21 16.76 -0.54
N CYS A 267 16.26 16.39 0.33
CA CYS A 267 14.84 16.72 0.21
C CYS A 267 14.45 18.03 0.90
N HIS A 268 14.87 18.27 2.15
CA HIS A 268 14.43 19.40 3.00
C HIS A 268 15.41 20.58 3.06
N ALA A 269 16.58 20.45 2.41
CA ALA A 269 17.72 21.35 2.54
C ALA A 269 18.39 21.32 3.93
N SER A 270 19.54 21.99 4.08
CA SER A 270 20.34 21.94 5.32
C SER A 270 20.21 23.19 6.18
N HIS A 271 20.64 24.33 5.64
CA HIS A 271 20.76 25.58 6.38
C HIS A 271 19.57 26.52 6.14
N ASP A 272 18.75 26.27 5.13
CA ASP A 272 17.57 27.03 4.74
C ASP A 272 16.29 26.20 4.89
N ILE A 273 16.30 25.24 5.83
CA ILE A 273 15.14 24.37 6.09
C ILE A 273 13.95 25.19 6.59
N VAL A 274 12.86 25.17 5.83
CA VAL A 274 11.59 25.85 6.15
C VAL A 274 10.44 24.86 6.15
N LYS A 275 9.30 25.25 6.74
CA LYS A 275 8.10 24.40 6.80
C LYS A 275 7.66 23.98 5.40
N GLY A 276 7.20 22.74 5.23
CA GLY A 276 6.77 22.23 3.91
C GLY A 276 5.58 22.97 3.29
N SER A 277 4.82 23.73 4.08
CA SER A 277 3.74 24.61 3.62
C SER A 277 4.23 25.96 3.07
N ASP A 278 5.49 26.31 3.28
CA ASP A 278 6.10 27.55 2.80
C ASP A 278 6.49 27.39 1.33
N GLU A 279 6.18 28.37 0.48
CA GLU A 279 6.47 28.32 -0.96
C GLU A 279 7.97 28.22 -1.28
N LYS A 280 8.83 28.66 -0.36
CA LYS A 280 10.29 28.54 -0.48
C LYS A 280 10.80 27.14 -0.14
N SER A 281 9.97 26.29 0.47
CA SER A 281 10.37 24.94 0.83
C SER A 281 10.62 24.09 -0.41
N THR A 282 11.72 23.34 -0.41
CA THR A 282 12.02 22.35 -1.45
C THR A 282 10.96 21.25 -1.52
N VAL A 283 10.27 20.95 -0.43
CA VAL A 283 9.18 19.97 -0.36
C VAL A 283 7.79 20.60 -0.48
N TYR A 284 7.70 21.89 -0.80
CA TYR A 284 6.41 22.52 -1.14
C TYR A 284 5.83 21.87 -2.39
N LYS A 285 4.50 21.72 -2.46
CA LYS A 285 3.81 20.95 -3.52
C LYS A 285 4.30 21.29 -4.94
N PHE A 286 4.45 22.56 -5.28
CA PHE A 286 4.91 22.98 -6.61
C PHE A 286 6.43 22.81 -6.84
N ASN A 287 7.21 22.61 -5.79
CA ASN A 287 8.66 22.40 -5.83
C ASN A 287 9.05 20.92 -5.79
N VAL A 288 8.15 20.01 -5.37
CA VAL A 288 8.41 18.56 -5.25
C VAL A 288 9.03 17.99 -6.52
N VAL A 289 8.48 18.31 -7.70
CA VAL A 289 8.99 17.80 -8.98
C VAL A 289 10.44 18.22 -9.20
N ASN A 290 10.78 19.47 -8.90
CA ASN A 290 12.16 19.98 -9.03
C ASN A 290 13.10 19.33 -8.00
N THR A 291 12.61 19.06 -6.79
CA THR A 291 13.38 18.35 -5.76
C THR A 291 13.71 16.94 -6.20
N CYS A 292 12.73 16.19 -6.73
CA CYS A 292 12.97 14.86 -7.30
C CYS A 292 13.86 14.92 -8.56
N ALA A 293 13.72 15.96 -9.39
CA ALA A 293 14.47 16.14 -10.63
C ALA A 293 15.99 16.27 -10.43
N LYS A 294 16.45 16.68 -9.24
CA LYS A 294 17.88 16.72 -8.89
C LYS A 294 18.57 15.36 -9.11
N CYS A 295 17.84 14.26 -8.87
CA CYS A 295 18.35 12.89 -9.05
C CYS A 295 17.62 12.12 -10.16
N HIS A 296 16.37 12.48 -10.48
CA HIS A 296 15.53 11.83 -11.50
C HIS A 296 15.14 12.78 -12.66
N PRO A 297 16.11 13.44 -13.34
CA PRO A 297 15.81 14.49 -14.32
C PRO A 297 15.03 13.96 -15.54
N LYS A 298 15.29 12.72 -15.96
CA LYS A 298 14.60 12.11 -17.12
C LYS A 298 13.11 11.90 -16.83
N ILE A 299 12.79 11.28 -15.69
CA ILE A 299 11.40 11.02 -15.28
C ILE A 299 10.66 12.32 -14.97
N ALA A 300 11.34 13.30 -14.35
CA ALA A 300 10.74 14.61 -14.11
C ALA A 300 10.33 15.30 -15.43
N LYS A 301 11.19 15.21 -16.47
CA LYS A 301 10.86 15.73 -17.81
C LYS A 301 9.64 15.01 -18.41
N GLU A 302 9.60 13.68 -18.35
CA GLU A 302 8.45 12.90 -18.83
C GLU A 302 7.15 13.25 -18.09
N TYR A 303 7.22 13.45 -16.77
CA TYR A 303 6.08 13.88 -15.97
C TYR A 303 5.58 15.27 -16.37
N LEU A 304 6.47 16.23 -16.63
CA LEU A 304 6.10 17.59 -17.06
C LEU A 304 5.38 17.61 -18.42
N GLU A 305 5.62 16.61 -19.28
CA GLU A 305 4.90 16.45 -20.54
C GLU A 305 3.48 15.85 -20.38
N SER A 306 3.15 15.32 -19.20
CA SER A 306 1.84 14.76 -18.90
C SER A 306 0.78 15.83 -18.63
N SER A 307 -0.49 15.43 -18.69
CA SER A 307 -1.64 16.28 -18.34
C SER A 307 -1.54 16.81 -16.90
N HIS A 308 -1.03 15.98 -15.97
CA HIS A 308 -0.78 16.40 -14.59
C HIS A 308 0.37 17.40 -14.53
N GLY A 309 1.51 17.13 -15.18
CA GLY A 309 2.63 18.07 -15.24
C GLY A 309 2.23 19.45 -15.77
N ARG A 310 1.49 19.48 -16.88
CA ARG A 310 0.95 20.72 -17.45
C ARG A 310 -0.03 21.45 -16.53
N ALA A 311 -0.83 20.73 -15.76
CA ALA A 311 -1.73 21.33 -14.78
C ALA A 311 -0.96 21.89 -13.57
N LEU A 312 0.12 21.23 -13.16
CA LEU A 312 1.01 21.69 -12.09
C LEU A 312 1.72 23.00 -12.48
N GLU A 313 2.18 23.12 -13.74
CA GLU A 313 2.77 24.36 -14.28
C GLU A 313 1.79 25.55 -14.19
N LYS A 314 0.49 25.29 -14.31
CA LYS A 314 -0.58 26.28 -14.15
C LYS A 314 -0.94 26.57 -12.69
N ARG A 315 -0.13 26.10 -11.73
CA ARG A 315 -0.36 26.21 -10.27
C ARG A 315 -1.69 25.64 -9.79
N ASN A 316 -2.17 24.56 -10.41
CA ASN A 316 -3.37 23.88 -9.94
C ASN A 316 -3.07 22.97 -8.72
N LEU A 317 -3.59 23.35 -7.56
CA LEU A 317 -3.44 22.63 -6.28
C LEU A 317 -4.06 21.23 -6.24
N ASP A 318 -5.04 20.93 -7.10
CA ASP A 318 -5.68 19.60 -7.16
C ASP A 318 -4.86 18.58 -7.96
N THR A 319 -3.72 19.00 -8.50
CA THR A 319 -2.86 18.16 -9.35
C THR A 319 -1.97 17.25 -8.51
N PRO A 320 -1.87 15.95 -8.83
CA PRO A 320 -0.95 15.05 -8.15
C PRO A 320 0.49 15.28 -8.61
N THR A 321 1.45 15.19 -7.69
CA THR A 321 2.90 15.28 -7.86
C THR A 321 3.55 13.91 -7.63
N CYS A 322 4.88 13.84 -7.59
CA CYS A 322 5.61 12.58 -7.37
C CYS A 322 5.20 11.90 -6.05
N ILE A 323 5.01 12.67 -4.98
CA ILE A 323 4.71 12.15 -3.65
C ILE A 323 3.25 11.69 -3.51
N ASP A 324 2.33 12.26 -4.29
CA ASP A 324 0.92 11.83 -4.30
C ASP A 324 0.77 10.42 -4.89
N CYS A 325 1.71 9.98 -5.74
CA CYS A 325 1.72 8.63 -6.31
C CYS A 325 2.63 7.67 -5.55
N HIS A 326 3.87 8.08 -5.24
CA HIS A 326 4.90 7.20 -4.66
C HIS A 326 4.94 7.18 -3.12
N GLY A 327 4.30 8.15 -2.46
CA GLY A 327 4.50 8.42 -1.05
C GLY A 327 5.67 9.37 -0.79
N GLU A 328 5.95 9.63 0.49
CA GLU A 328 6.95 10.61 0.93
C GLU A 328 8.12 9.95 1.65
N HIS A 329 8.07 9.86 2.99
CA HIS A 329 9.11 9.20 3.77
C HIS A 329 9.01 7.66 3.66
N ASN A 330 7.94 7.13 3.10
CA ASN A 330 7.70 5.70 2.92
C ASN A 330 7.70 5.28 1.44
N ILE A 331 8.53 5.88 0.59
CA ILE A 331 8.64 5.49 -0.82
C ILE A 331 9.16 4.05 -0.91
N LEU A 332 8.30 3.13 -1.34
CA LEU A 332 8.62 1.71 -1.52
C LEU A 332 8.93 1.40 -2.99
N HIS A 333 9.64 0.29 -3.22
CA HIS A 333 9.93 -0.17 -4.58
C HIS A 333 8.63 -0.63 -5.27
N PRO A 334 8.42 -0.39 -6.58
CA PRO A 334 7.22 -0.85 -7.28
C PRO A 334 6.98 -2.37 -7.26
N SER A 335 8.01 -3.16 -6.95
CA SER A 335 7.89 -4.61 -6.75
C SER A 335 7.38 -5.00 -5.36
N ASP A 336 7.39 -4.07 -4.40
CA ASP A 336 6.84 -4.31 -3.07
C ASP A 336 5.31 -4.34 -3.15
N PRO A 337 4.63 -5.43 -2.73
CA PRO A 337 3.18 -5.53 -2.81
C PRO A 337 2.40 -4.49 -1.98
N LYS A 338 3.07 -3.80 -1.04
CA LYS A 338 2.54 -2.71 -0.22
C LYS A 338 2.77 -1.33 -0.83
N ALA A 339 3.57 -1.20 -1.88
CA ALA A 339 3.77 0.09 -2.55
C ALA A 339 2.46 0.55 -3.22
N PRO A 340 2.06 1.83 -3.10
CA PRO A 340 0.91 2.34 -3.84
C PRO A 340 1.08 2.18 -5.36
N VAL A 341 2.32 2.32 -5.83
CA VAL A 341 2.72 2.13 -7.24
C VAL A 341 2.99 0.67 -7.62
N ALA A 342 2.73 -0.30 -6.74
CA ALA A 342 2.80 -1.70 -7.12
C ALA A 342 1.79 -1.98 -8.24
N PHE A 343 2.14 -2.85 -9.19
CA PHE A 343 1.37 -3.04 -10.42
C PHE A 343 -0.14 -3.29 -10.17
N ARG A 344 -0.47 -4.11 -9.16
CA ARG A 344 -1.87 -4.40 -8.74
C ARG A 344 -2.57 -3.22 -8.03
N ASN A 345 -1.81 -2.33 -7.41
CA ASN A 345 -2.31 -1.22 -6.58
C ASN A 345 -2.52 0.08 -7.38
N VAL A 346 -1.85 0.27 -8.52
CA VAL A 346 -1.88 1.53 -9.29
C VAL A 346 -3.32 2.02 -9.54
N SER A 347 -4.20 1.16 -10.05
CA SER A 347 -5.56 1.57 -10.39
C SER A 347 -6.38 2.01 -9.17
N THR A 348 -6.21 1.32 -8.03
CA THR A 348 -7.06 1.49 -6.84
C THR A 348 -6.50 2.48 -5.82
N GLN A 349 -5.17 2.57 -5.68
CA GLN A 349 -4.50 3.39 -4.68
C GLN A 349 -3.90 4.68 -5.24
N VAL A 350 -3.59 4.74 -6.54
CA VAL A 350 -2.98 5.94 -7.15
C VAL A 350 -4.00 6.72 -7.98
N CYS A 351 -4.70 6.06 -8.91
CA CYS A 351 -5.58 6.76 -9.84
C CYS A 351 -7.00 6.99 -9.26
N ALA A 352 -7.60 5.96 -8.68
CA ALA A 352 -9.00 6.02 -8.22
C ALA A 352 -9.28 7.12 -7.18
N PRO A 353 -8.43 7.39 -6.15
CA PRO A 353 -8.77 8.37 -5.11
C PRO A 353 -9.10 9.76 -5.66
N CYS A 354 -8.44 10.18 -6.75
CA CYS A 354 -8.72 11.45 -7.42
C CYS A 354 -9.77 11.30 -8.54
N HIS A 355 -9.68 10.26 -9.37
CA HIS A 355 -10.56 10.11 -10.54
C HIS A 355 -11.95 9.52 -10.25
N SER A 356 -12.21 9.01 -9.04
CA SER A 356 -13.55 8.68 -8.55
C SER A 356 -14.10 9.71 -7.58
N SER A 357 -13.37 10.81 -7.34
CA SER A 357 -13.81 11.88 -6.44
C SER A 357 -14.89 12.72 -7.11
N VAL A 358 -16.11 12.65 -6.59
CA VAL A 358 -17.25 13.48 -7.05
C VAL A 358 -16.89 14.97 -7.03
N LYS A 359 -16.25 15.43 -5.95
CA LYS A 359 -15.83 16.84 -5.80
C LYS A 359 -14.89 17.30 -6.92
N LEU A 360 -13.89 16.48 -7.27
CA LEU A 360 -12.95 16.84 -8.34
C LEU A 360 -13.62 16.72 -9.72
N SER A 361 -14.40 15.66 -9.91
CA SER A 361 -15.16 15.43 -11.13
C SER A 361 -16.09 16.59 -11.46
N ASP A 362 -16.89 17.06 -10.51
CA ASP A 362 -17.82 18.17 -10.72
C ASP A 362 -17.07 19.47 -11.03
N LYS A 363 -15.99 19.76 -10.29
CA LYS A 363 -15.16 20.96 -10.48
C LYS A 363 -14.55 21.05 -11.88
N TYR A 364 -14.15 19.92 -12.45
CA TYR A 364 -13.45 19.84 -13.73
C TYR A 364 -14.31 19.30 -14.88
N GLY A 365 -15.61 19.07 -14.66
CA GLY A 365 -16.52 18.49 -15.65
C GLY A 365 -16.11 17.08 -16.12
N LEU A 366 -15.49 16.30 -15.24
CA LEU A 366 -15.03 14.94 -15.56
C LEU A 366 -16.09 13.91 -15.15
N SER A 367 -16.31 12.88 -15.97
CA SER A 367 -17.19 11.76 -15.59
C SER A 367 -16.60 10.97 -14.41
N THR A 368 -17.38 10.83 -13.34
CA THR A 368 -17.05 9.98 -12.18
C THR A 368 -17.06 8.48 -12.53
N LYS A 369 -17.70 8.10 -13.64
CA LYS A 369 -18.00 6.70 -13.99
C LYS A 369 -16.85 5.98 -14.71
N ARG A 370 -15.78 6.68 -15.10
CA ARG A 370 -14.63 6.05 -15.80
C ARG A 370 -13.88 5.05 -14.91
N THR A 371 -13.78 5.34 -13.62
CA THR A 371 -13.14 4.44 -12.65
C THR A 371 -14.01 3.20 -12.39
N THR A 372 -15.32 3.36 -12.25
CA THR A 372 -16.25 2.26 -12.02
C THR A 372 -16.32 1.34 -13.23
N THR A 373 -16.45 1.89 -14.44
CA THR A 373 -16.45 1.10 -15.69
C THR A 373 -15.16 0.31 -15.89
N PHE A 374 -14.00 0.87 -15.53
CA PHE A 374 -12.75 0.09 -15.53
C PHE A 374 -12.77 -1.01 -14.48
N ARG A 375 -13.16 -0.71 -13.24
CA ARG A 375 -13.22 -1.68 -12.14
C ARG A 375 -14.14 -2.86 -12.47
N ASP A 376 -15.21 -2.62 -13.21
CA ASP A 376 -16.19 -3.63 -13.62
C ASP A 376 -15.83 -4.36 -14.91
N SER A 377 -14.79 -3.89 -15.63
CA SER A 377 -14.22 -4.59 -16.77
C SER A 377 -13.48 -5.86 -16.35
N TYR A 378 -13.19 -6.75 -17.30
CA TYR A 378 -12.41 -7.95 -17.04
C TYR A 378 -11.05 -7.62 -16.39
N HIS A 379 -10.32 -6.64 -16.92
CA HIS A 379 -9.03 -6.23 -16.35
C HIS A 379 -9.16 -5.74 -14.91
N GLY A 380 -10.17 -4.93 -14.60
CA GLY A 380 -10.41 -4.44 -13.25
C GLY A 380 -10.85 -5.54 -12.27
N LEU A 381 -11.64 -6.51 -12.72
CA LEU A 381 -12.04 -7.67 -11.92
C LEU A 381 -10.86 -8.61 -11.66
N ALA A 382 -10.03 -8.87 -12.69
CA ALA A 382 -8.84 -9.70 -12.58
C ALA A 382 -7.82 -9.10 -11.60
N LEU A 383 -7.50 -7.80 -11.74
CA LEU A 383 -6.61 -7.08 -10.81
C LEU A 383 -7.11 -7.16 -9.36
N ARG A 384 -8.41 -6.97 -9.14
CA ARG A 384 -9.02 -7.11 -7.79
C ARG A 384 -9.01 -8.55 -7.29
N GLY A 385 -9.11 -9.52 -8.20
CA GLY A 385 -8.96 -10.94 -7.90
C GLY A 385 -7.52 -11.37 -7.61
N GLY A 386 -6.54 -10.46 -7.70
CA GLY A 386 -5.13 -10.71 -7.39
C GLY A 386 -4.24 -10.96 -8.62
N ASP A 387 -4.79 -10.90 -9.84
CA ASP A 387 -4.01 -11.04 -11.07
C ASP A 387 -3.01 -9.88 -11.23
N THR A 388 -1.73 -10.20 -11.40
CA THR A 388 -0.66 -9.22 -11.61
C THR A 388 -0.29 -9.02 -13.07
N GLU A 389 -0.88 -9.77 -14.00
CA GLU A 389 -0.66 -9.66 -15.44
C GLU A 389 -1.76 -8.84 -16.13
N ALA A 390 -2.95 -8.81 -15.55
CA ALA A 390 -4.07 -8.02 -16.05
C ALA A 390 -3.72 -6.53 -16.17
N ALA A 391 -4.08 -5.90 -17.29
CA ALA A 391 -3.74 -4.50 -17.56
C ALA A 391 -4.35 -3.54 -16.52
N ASN A 392 -3.55 -2.62 -15.99
CA ASN A 392 -4.00 -1.57 -15.07
C ASN A 392 -4.19 -0.23 -15.81
N CYS A 393 -4.59 0.83 -15.10
CA CYS A 393 -4.77 2.14 -15.72
C CYS A 393 -3.50 2.64 -16.45
N ALA A 394 -2.32 2.41 -15.87
CA ALA A 394 -1.05 2.83 -16.46
C ALA A 394 -0.62 1.96 -17.66
N SER A 395 -1.07 0.70 -17.76
CA SER A 395 -0.84 -0.14 -18.94
C SER A 395 -1.41 0.50 -20.21
N CYS A 396 -2.54 1.21 -20.10
CA CYS A 396 -3.14 1.94 -21.20
C CYS A 396 -2.66 3.39 -21.28
N HIS A 397 -2.62 4.13 -20.16
CA HIS A 397 -2.38 5.58 -20.12
C HIS A 397 -0.90 6.00 -19.95
N GLY A 398 -0.01 5.07 -19.57
CA GLY A 398 1.36 5.37 -19.14
C GLY A 398 1.47 5.63 -17.64
N PHE A 399 2.71 5.67 -17.13
CA PHE A 399 3.01 5.87 -15.70
C PHE A 399 3.29 7.35 -15.37
N HIS A 400 4.25 7.97 -16.09
CA HIS A 400 4.66 9.36 -15.86
C HIS A 400 4.23 10.28 -16.99
N SER A 401 4.04 9.77 -18.23
CA SER A 401 3.68 10.54 -19.43
C SER A 401 2.19 10.42 -19.81
N ILE A 402 1.29 10.63 -18.84
CA ILE A 402 -0.16 10.48 -19.02
C ILE A 402 -0.73 11.65 -19.86
N LYS A 403 -1.02 11.39 -21.13
CA LYS A 403 -1.50 12.40 -22.11
C LYS A 403 -2.98 12.19 -22.47
N PRO A 404 -3.72 13.26 -22.85
CA PRO A 404 -5.12 13.12 -23.24
C PRO A 404 -5.26 12.30 -24.53
N SER A 405 -6.43 11.69 -24.75
CA SER A 405 -6.70 10.87 -25.94
C SER A 405 -6.67 11.64 -27.27
N THR A 406 -6.72 12.97 -27.21
CA THR A 406 -6.64 13.88 -28.35
C THR A 406 -5.19 14.16 -28.78
N ASP A 407 -4.21 13.85 -27.94
CA ASP A 407 -2.79 14.02 -28.25
C ASP A 407 -2.32 12.83 -29.09
N SER A 408 -1.75 13.09 -30.27
CA SER A 408 -1.28 12.06 -31.20
C SER A 408 -0.14 11.20 -30.66
N THR A 409 0.58 11.69 -29.64
CA THR A 409 1.65 10.96 -28.95
C THR A 409 1.14 10.12 -27.77
N SER A 410 -0.14 10.24 -27.41
CA SER A 410 -0.75 9.45 -26.34
C SER A 410 -0.89 7.98 -26.73
N THR A 411 -0.60 7.08 -25.79
CA THR A 411 -0.79 5.63 -25.97
C THR A 411 -2.24 5.23 -26.21
N ILE A 412 -3.19 6.06 -25.75
CA ILE A 412 -4.62 5.86 -25.96
C ILE A 412 -5.20 6.68 -27.12
N HIS A 413 -4.35 7.32 -27.93
CA HIS A 413 -4.80 7.98 -29.15
C HIS A 413 -5.35 6.94 -30.13
N LYS A 414 -6.36 7.32 -30.95
CA LYS A 414 -7.03 6.40 -31.89
C LYS A 414 -6.06 5.68 -32.84
N SER A 415 -4.97 6.31 -33.25
CA SER A 415 -3.93 5.69 -34.10
C SER A 415 -2.98 4.74 -33.35
N ASN A 416 -2.87 4.88 -32.03
CA ASN A 416 -1.87 4.17 -31.22
C ASN A 416 -2.47 3.02 -30.41
N ILE A 417 -3.80 3.04 -30.19
CA ILE A 417 -4.49 2.10 -29.32
C ILE A 417 -4.31 0.63 -29.77
N VAL A 418 -4.25 0.37 -31.08
CA VAL A 418 -3.98 -0.98 -31.62
C VAL A 418 -2.62 -1.49 -31.13
N LYS A 419 -1.58 -0.65 -31.21
CA LYS A 419 -0.24 -0.96 -30.68
C LYS A 419 -0.24 -1.11 -29.17
N THR A 420 -1.04 -0.31 -28.45
CA THR A 420 -1.15 -0.38 -26.99
C THR A 420 -1.79 -1.68 -26.54
N CYS A 421 -2.94 -2.05 -27.12
CA CYS A 421 -3.59 -3.34 -26.85
C CYS A 421 -2.72 -4.52 -27.29
N GLY A 422 -2.03 -4.37 -28.43
CA GLY A 422 -1.14 -5.38 -29.01
C GLY A 422 0.06 -5.78 -28.14
N LYS A 423 0.37 -5.03 -27.08
CA LYS A 423 1.37 -5.42 -26.07
C LYS A 423 0.97 -6.67 -25.30
N CYS A 424 -0.33 -6.87 -25.09
CA CYS A 424 -0.90 -7.97 -24.31
C CYS A 424 -1.83 -8.87 -25.16
N HIS A 425 -2.39 -8.35 -26.25
CA HIS A 425 -3.30 -9.06 -27.16
C HIS A 425 -2.64 -9.31 -28.53
N PRO A 426 -1.98 -10.47 -28.73
CA PRO A 426 -1.40 -10.83 -30.03
C PRO A 426 -2.47 -10.83 -31.13
N GLY A 427 -2.19 -10.12 -32.24
CA GLY A 427 -3.14 -10.01 -33.35
C GLY A 427 -4.20 -8.92 -33.19
N ALA A 428 -4.10 -8.04 -32.17
CA ALA A 428 -4.95 -6.85 -32.07
C ALA A 428 -4.86 -6.02 -33.37
N ASN A 429 -6.00 -5.83 -34.03
CA ASN A 429 -6.14 -5.11 -35.29
C ASN A 429 -7.02 -3.86 -35.12
N GLU A 430 -7.32 -3.14 -36.19
CA GLU A 430 -8.17 -1.94 -36.09
C GLU A 430 -9.56 -2.26 -35.52
N ARG A 431 -10.17 -3.39 -35.91
CA ARG A 431 -11.48 -3.82 -35.38
C ARG A 431 -11.45 -4.12 -33.88
N PHE A 432 -10.30 -4.59 -33.38
CA PHE A 432 -10.07 -4.81 -31.95
C PHE A 432 -10.14 -3.50 -31.15
N ALA A 433 -9.65 -2.42 -31.76
CA ALA A 433 -9.63 -1.09 -31.18
C ALA A 433 -10.92 -0.29 -31.38
N ILE A 434 -11.88 -0.78 -32.17
CA ILE A 434 -13.16 -0.11 -32.38
C ILE A 434 -14.02 -0.25 -31.12
N GLY A 435 -14.40 0.88 -30.55
CA GLY A 435 -15.26 0.99 -29.37
C GLY A 435 -14.60 1.75 -28.23
N ALA A 436 -15.40 2.32 -27.35
CA ALA A 436 -14.88 2.93 -26.13
C ALA A 436 -14.48 1.84 -25.12
N VAL A 437 -13.39 2.09 -24.39
CA VAL A 437 -12.88 1.17 -23.35
C VAL A 437 -13.61 1.38 -22.03
N HIS A 438 -13.84 2.65 -21.66
CA HIS A 438 -14.65 3.04 -20.50
C HIS A 438 -16.07 3.33 -20.98
N VAL A 439 -17.00 2.40 -20.72
CA VAL A 439 -18.38 2.55 -21.16
C VAL A 439 -19.32 2.14 -20.06
N THR A 440 -20.33 2.97 -19.80
CA THR A 440 -21.38 2.64 -18.84
C THR A 440 -22.48 1.84 -19.51
N LEU A 441 -23.23 1.05 -18.73
CA LEU A 441 -24.43 0.36 -19.21
C LEU A 441 -25.64 1.31 -19.25
N GLU A 442 -25.42 2.60 -19.51
CA GLU A 442 -26.50 3.58 -19.67
C GLU A 442 -26.95 3.60 -21.13
N LYS A 443 -28.26 3.82 -21.32
CA LYS A 443 -28.90 3.74 -22.64
C LYS A 443 -28.28 4.72 -23.63
N GLU A 444 -27.82 5.87 -23.13
CA GLU A 444 -27.23 6.96 -23.90
C GLU A 444 -25.82 6.64 -24.41
N GLU A 445 -25.08 5.75 -23.72
CA GLU A 445 -23.71 5.39 -24.08
C GLU A 445 -23.64 4.08 -24.87
N GLU A 446 -24.36 3.03 -24.46
CA GLU A 446 -24.42 1.72 -25.16
C GLU A 446 -25.84 1.11 -25.12
N PRO A 447 -26.74 1.53 -26.02
CA PRO A 447 -28.14 1.12 -25.99
C PRO A 447 -28.32 -0.40 -26.17
N VAL A 448 -27.42 -1.05 -26.91
CA VAL A 448 -27.50 -2.49 -27.19
C VAL A 448 -27.31 -3.30 -25.91
N LEU A 449 -26.26 -3.03 -25.13
CA LEU A 449 -25.97 -3.75 -23.90
C LEU A 449 -27.03 -3.47 -22.82
N TYR A 450 -27.53 -2.23 -22.75
CA TYR A 450 -28.60 -1.86 -21.84
C TYR A 450 -29.88 -2.69 -22.06
N TRP A 451 -30.34 -2.81 -23.31
CA TRP A 451 -31.56 -3.56 -23.62
C TRP A 451 -31.39 -5.06 -23.39
N ILE A 452 -30.23 -5.64 -23.72
CA ILE A 452 -29.94 -7.05 -23.43
C ILE A 452 -30.03 -7.31 -21.92
N ALA A 453 -29.36 -6.49 -21.11
CA ALA A 453 -29.40 -6.61 -19.66
C ALA A 453 -30.83 -6.45 -19.10
N THR A 454 -31.58 -5.47 -19.61
CA THR A 454 -32.96 -5.20 -19.19
C THR A 454 -33.90 -6.36 -19.52
N ILE A 455 -33.80 -6.93 -20.72
CA ILE A 455 -34.59 -8.10 -21.13
C ILE A 455 -34.29 -9.28 -20.21
N TYR A 456 -33.02 -9.54 -19.93
CA TYR A 456 -32.62 -10.62 -19.03
C TYR A 456 -33.12 -10.41 -17.60
N LEU A 457 -33.07 -9.18 -17.08
CA LEU A 457 -33.62 -8.88 -15.76
C LEU A 457 -35.12 -9.14 -15.70
N VAL A 458 -35.89 -8.66 -16.69
CA VAL A 458 -37.33 -8.94 -16.79
C VAL A 458 -37.59 -10.44 -16.90
N LEU A 459 -36.80 -11.15 -17.70
CA LEU A 459 -36.90 -12.60 -17.86
C LEU A 459 -36.65 -13.32 -16.53
N ILE A 460 -35.56 -13.00 -15.81
CA ILE A 460 -35.21 -13.60 -14.52
C ILE A 460 -36.30 -13.33 -13.49
N PHE A 461 -36.73 -12.07 -13.32
CA PHE A 461 -37.77 -11.73 -12.35
C PHE A 461 -39.10 -12.44 -12.65
N THR A 462 -39.49 -12.50 -13.92
CA THR A 462 -40.75 -13.12 -14.33
C THR A 462 -40.69 -14.64 -14.17
N THR A 463 -39.63 -15.28 -14.65
CA THR A 463 -39.48 -16.75 -14.63
C THR A 463 -39.20 -17.27 -13.23
N VAL A 464 -38.16 -16.78 -12.54
CA VAL A 464 -37.80 -17.23 -11.20
C VAL A 464 -38.86 -16.81 -10.18
N GLY A 465 -39.44 -15.62 -10.32
CA GLY A 465 -40.56 -15.19 -9.49
C GLY A 465 -41.80 -16.06 -9.67
N GLY A 466 -42.12 -16.42 -10.91
CA GLY A 466 -43.19 -17.37 -11.23
C GLY A 466 -42.93 -18.78 -10.68
N MET A 467 -41.70 -19.28 -10.82
CA MET A 467 -41.25 -20.56 -10.25
C MET A 467 -41.39 -20.57 -8.72
N PHE A 468 -40.94 -19.51 -8.06
CA PHE A 468 -41.04 -19.37 -6.61
C PHE A 468 -42.50 -19.34 -6.14
N LEU A 469 -43.35 -18.56 -6.81
CA LEU A 469 -44.79 -18.49 -6.49
C LEU A 469 -45.47 -19.85 -6.69
N HIS A 470 -45.19 -20.53 -7.79
CA HIS A 470 -45.68 -21.89 -8.05
C HIS A 470 -45.29 -22.85 -6.92
N ASN A 471 -44.01 -22.85 -6.52
CA ASN A 471 -43.49 -23.73 -5.49
C ASN A 471 -44.05 -23.39 -4.11
N LEU A 472 -44.31 -22.11 -3.82
CA LEU A 472 -44.95 -21.68 -2.59
C LEU A 472 -46.39 -22.22 -2.48
N ILE A 473 -47.17 -22.11 -3.57
CA ILE A 473 -48.54 -22.62 -3.64
C ILE A 473 -48.56 -24.15 -3.49
N ASP A 474 -47.69 -24.84 -4.23
CA ASP A 474 -47.52 -26.30 -4.15
C ASP A 474 -47.13 -26.75 -2.72
N PHE A 475 -46.14 -26.09 -2.12
CA PHE A 475 -45.66 -26.37 -0.77
C PHE A 475 -46.77 -26.24 0.27
N PHE A 476 -47.51 -25.13 0.28
CA PHE A 476 -48.59 -24.92 1.25
C PHE A 476 -49.69 -25.97 1.12
N ARG A 477 -50.08 -26.32 -0.12
CA ARG A 477 -51.11 -27.34 -0.36
C ARG A 477 -50.65 -28.71 0.13
N LYS A 478 -49.46 -29.14 -0.26
CA LYS A 478 -48.91 -30.46 0.11
C LYS A 478 -48.59 -30.56 1.60
N ALA A 479 -48.03 -29.51 2.21
CA ALA A 479 -47.78 -29.46 3.64
C ALA A 479 -49.09 -29.56 4.44
N LYS A 480 -50.15 -28.86 4.01
CA LYS A 480 -51.49 -28.98 4.62
C LYS A 480 -52.03 -30.40 4.48
N ARG A 481 -51.93 -31.02 3.29
CA ARG A 481 -52.35 -32.41 3.05
C ARG A 481 -51.58 -33.39 3.94
N LYS A 482 -50.25 -33.30 4.00
CA LYS A 482 -49.39 -34.15 4.82
C LYS A 482 -49.73 -34.03 6.31
N LYS A 483 -50.00 -32.81 6.79
CA LYS A 483 -50.47 -32.57 8.17
C LYS A 483 -51.86 -33.16 8.44
N MET A 484 -52.76 -33.15 7.45
CA MET A 484 -54.08 -33.81 7.57
C MET A 484 -53.96 -35.34 7.60
N ILE A 485 -53.06 -35.93 6.80
CA ILE A 485 -52.74 -37.36 6.83
C ILE A 485 -52.18 -37.75 8.21
N GLN A 486 -51.19 -37.00 8.73
CA GLN A 486 -50.61 -37.24 10.06
C GLN A 486 -51.63 -37.13 11.21
N ARG A 487 -52.68 -36.30 11.03
CA ARG A 487 -53.79 -36.16 11.98
C ARG A 487 -54.87 -37.24 11.82
N GLY A 488 -54.70 -38.19 10.89
CA GLY A 488 -55.65 -39.27 10.63
C GLY A 488 -56.93 -38.83 9.90
N LEU A 489 -56.98 -37.62 9.35
CA LEU A 489 -58.16 -37.07 8.68
C LEU A 489 -58.31 -37.54 7.23
N ILE A 490 -57.25 -38.12 6.65
CA ILE A 490 -57.20 -38.64 5.28
C ILE A 490 -56.59 -40.05 5.34
N ARG A 491 -57.32 -41.06 4.87
CA ARG A 491 -56.80 -42.42 4.68
C ARG A 491 -55.95 -42.47 3.41
N VAL A 492 -54.76 -43.05 3.50
CA VAL A 492 -53.84 -43.25 2.38
C VAL A 492 -53.84 -44.74 2.02
N GLU A 493 -53.91 -45.05 0.73
CA GLU A 493 -53.75 -46.43 0.24
C GLU A 493 -52.25 -46.76 0.18
N HIS A 494 -51.82 -47.74 0.98
CA HIS A 494 -50.45 -48.23 0.94
C HIS A 494 -50.24 -49.15 -0.27
N HIS A 495 -49.30 -48.79 -1.13
CA HIS A 495 -48.88 -49.56 -2.30
C HIS A 495 -47.75 -50.54 -1.93
N GLY A 496 -47.47 -51.52 -2.80
CA GLY A 496 -46.47 -52.57 -2.56
C GLY A 496 -45.02 -52.06 -2.44
N ARG A 497 -44.09 -52.93 -2.04
CA ARG A 497 -42.64 -52.59 -1.90
C ARG A 497 -41.85 -52.76 -3.21
N ARG A 498 -42.51 -52.89 -4.36
CA ARG A 498 -41.83 -53.16 -5.63
C ARG A 498 -41.00 -51.96 -6.06
N LEU A 499 -39.83 -52.22 -6.64
CA LEU A 499 -38.91 -51.20 -7.13
C LEU A 499 -38.93 -51.16 -8.66
N TYR A 500 -39.08 -49.95 -9.22
CA TYR A 500 -39.08 -49.68 -10.65
C TYR A 500 -37.80 -48.94 -11.05
N LEU A 501 -37.18 -49.35 -12.16
CA LEU A 501 -35.96 -48.72 -12.66
C LEU A 501 -36.27 -47.37 -13.31
N ARG A 502 -35.87 -46.27 -12.66
CA ARG A 502 -36.02 -44.91 -13.17
C ARG A 502 -34.80 -44.47 -13.98
N MET A 503 -33.60 -44.61 -13.42
CA MET A 503 -32.34 -44.19 -14.05
C MET A 503 -31.31 -45.33 -14.07
N THR A 504 -30.71 -45.58 -15.24
CA THR A 504 -29.58 -46.51 -15.39
C THR A 504 -28.31 -45.99 -14.73
N VAL A 505 -27.29 -46.84 -14.59
CA VAL A 505 -25.94 -46.41 -14.20
C VAL A 505 -25.40 -45.33 -15.16
N ASN A 506 -25.62 -45.48 -16.47
CA ASN A 506 -25.14 -44.51 -17.45
C ASN A 506 -25.79 -43.14 -17.29
N GLU A 507 -27.12 -43.09 -17.14
CA GLU A 507 -27.87 -41.85 -16.91
C GLU A 507 -27.46 -41.17 -15.60
N ARG A 508 -27.20 -41.95 -14.53
CA ARG A 508 -26.69 -41.43 -13.25
C ARG A 508 -25.28 -40.86 -13.38
N LEU A 509 -24.37 -41.52 -14.09
CA LEU A 509 -23.01 -41.01 -14.32
C LEU A 509 -23.04 -39.71 -15.10
N GLN A 510 -23.85 -39.62 -16.17
CA GLN A 510 -24.06 -38.37 -16.91
C GLN A 510 -24.57 -37.25 -15.99
N HIS A 511 -25.56 -37.54 -15.15
CA HIS A 511 -26.10 -36.58 -14.19
C HIS A 511 -25.07 -36.11 -13.15
N VAL A 512 -24.27 -37.01 -12.59
CA VAL A 512 -23.21 -36.62 -11.62
C VAL A 512 -22.14 -35.76 -12.31
N CYS A 513 -21.73 -36.11 -13.53
CA CYS A 513 -20.82 -35.28 -14.32
C CYS A 513 -21.39 -33.89 -14.57
N LEU A 514 -22.66 -33.79 -14.95
CA LEU A 514 -23.38 -32.53 -15.14
C LEU A 514 -23.42 -31.71 -13.83
N LEU A 515 -23.83 -32.32 -12.72
CA LEU A 515 -23.95 -31.66 -11.42
C LEU A 515 -22.61 -31.08 -10.95
N VAL A 516 -21.55 -31.90 -10.95
CA VAL A 516 -20.23 -31.48 -10.48
C VAL A 516 -19.65 -30.37 -11.36
N SER A 517 -19.75 -30.53 -12.68
CA SER A 517 -19.26 -29.51 -13.62
C SER A 517 -20.06 -28.20 -13.52
N PHE A 518 -21.40 -28.28 -13.42
CA PHE A 518 -22.28 -27.11 -13.29
C PHE A 518 -21.95 -26.29 -12.04
N PHE A 519 -21.93 -26.90 -10.85
CA PHE A 519 -21.65 -26.15 -9.62
C PHE A 519 -20.22 -25.60 -9.60
N THR A 520 -19.25 -26.33 -10.16
CA THR A 520 -17.88 -25.82 -10.32
C THR A 520 -17.86 -24.57 -11.22
N LEU A 521 -18.58 -24.59 -12.35
CA LEU A 521 -18.69 -23.44 -13.26
C LEU A 521 -19.38 -22.24 -12.60
N VAL A 522 -20.45 -22.45 -11.83
CA VAL A 522 -21.15 -21.39 -11.10
C VAL A 522 -20.26 -20.76 -10.05
N ILE A 523 -19.65 -21.57 -9.18
CA ILE A 523 -18.78 -21.09 -8.10
C ILE A 523 -17.61 -20.30 -8.69
N THR A 524 -16.86 -20.93 -9.59
CA THR A 524 -15.73 -20.27 -10.24
C THR A 524 -16.19 -19.01 -10.99
N GLY A 525 -17.27 -19.09 -11.77
CA GLY A 525 -17.89 -17.95 -12.47
C GLY A 525 -18.12 -16.74 -11.56
N PHE A 526 -18.87 -16.93 -10.48
CA PHE A 526 -19.20 -15.86 -9.52
C PHE A 526 -18.01 -15.36 -8.71
N MET A 527 -16.97 -16.17 -8.48
CA MET A 527 -15.70 -15.68 -7.94
C MET A 527 -15.09 -14.56 -8.82
N LEU A 528 -15.41 -14.49 -10.13
CA LEU A 528 -14.84 -13.45 -11.03
C LEU A 528 -15.53 -12.14 -10.78
N ARG A 529 -16.86 -12.23 -10.71
CA ARG A 529 -17.74 -11.08 -10.69
C ARG A 529 -17.70 -10.41 -9.33
N PHE A 530 -17.53 -11.20 -8.28
CA PHE A 530 -17.55 -10.74 -6.89
C PHE A 530 -16.24 -11.10 -6.16
N PRO A 531 -15.08 -10.57 -6.60
CA PRO A 531 -13.80 -10.88 -5.98
C PRO A 531 -13.73 -10.42 -4.52
N ASP A 532 -14.48 -9.35 -4.19
CA ASP A 532 -14.56 -8.75 -2.86
C ASP A 532 -15.59 -9.42 -1.94
N ALA A 533 -16.32 -10.46 -2.41
CA ALA A 533 -17.30 -11.16 -1.59
C ALA A 533 -16.63 -11.89 -0.43
N TRP A 534 -17.29 -11.94 0.73
CA TRP A 534 -16.70 -12.46 1.97
C TRP A 534 -16.11 -13.87 1.80
N TRP A 535 -16.80 -14.77 1.12
CA TRP A 535 -16.36 -16.16 0.92
C TRP A 535 -15.20 -16.26 -0.10
N VAL A 536 -15.14 -15.36 -1.10
CA VAL A 536 -14.04 -15.32 -2.08
C VAL A 536 -12.78 -14.77 -1.43
N LYS A 537 -12.92 -13.72 -0.62
CA LYS A 537 -11.80 -13.12 0.12
C LYS A 537 -11.13 -14.13 1.06
N HIS A 538 -11.90 -14.94 1.78
CA HIS A 538 -11.34 -16.00 2.63
C HIS A 538 -10.54 -17.03 1.82
N ILE A 539 -11.01 -17.39 0.61
CA ILE A 539 -10.27 -18.31 -0.28
C ILE A 539 -8.95 -17.67 -0.72
N HIS A 540 -8.97 -16.38 -1.09
CA HIS A 540 -7.78 -15.64 -1.52
C HIS A 540 -6.77 -15.45 -0.38
N ASP A 541 -7.24 -15.16 0.83
CA ASP A 541 -6.39 -14.98 2.02
C ASP A 541 -5.65 -16.29 2.38
N ILE A 542 -6.25 -17.46 2.10
CA ILE A 542 -5.64 -18.78 2.31
C ILE A 542 -4.75 -19.18 1.12
N PHE A 543 -5.19 -18.91 -0.11
CA PHE A 543 -4.52 -19.28 -1.34
C PHE A 543 -4.28 -18.03 -2.20
N PRO A 544 -3.09 -17.38 -2.10
CA PRO A 544 -2.79 -16.17 -2.85
C PRO A 544 -2.93 -16.32 -4.38
N ASP A 545 -2.67 -17.52 -4.92
CA ASP A 545 -2.78 -17.85 -6.35
C ASP A 545 -4.20 -18.35 -6.75
N SER A 546 -5.21 -18.14 -5.90
CA SER A 546 -6.58 -18.61 -6.10
C SER A 546 -7.17 -18.24 -7.46
N PHE A 547 -6.78 -17.09 -8.03
CA PHE A 547 -7.28 -16.61 -9.31
C PHE A 547 -6.84 -17.49 -10.50
N ILE A 548 -5.59 -17.96 -10.47
CA ILE A 548 -5.03 -18.84 -11.50
C ILE A 548 -5.77 -20.18 -11.47
N TYR A 549 -5.88 -20.79 -10.29
CA TYR A 549 -6.59 -22.06 -10.10
C TYR A 549 -8.06 -21.95 -10.50
N ARG A 550 -8.73 -20.88 -10.11
CA ARG A 550 -10.11 -20.61 -10.50
C ARG A 550 -10.27 -20.60 -12.02
N SER A 551 -9.33 -19.99 -12.75
CA SER A 551 -9.42 -19.85 -14.22
C SER A 551 -9.24 -21.20 -14.90
N LEU A 552 -8.31 -22.00 -14.39
CA LEU A 552 -8.08 -23.38 -14.83
C LEU A 552 -9.29 -24.28 -14.55
N LEU A 553 -9.81 -24.26 -13.31
CA LEU A 553 -10.95 -25.08 -12.90
C LEU A 553 -12.21 -24.75 -13.71
N HIS A 554 -12.47 -23.47 -14.00
CA HIS A 554 -13.59 -23.06 -14.84
C HIS A 554 -13.51 -23.68 -16.24
N ARG A 555 -12.32 -23.65 -16.86
CA ARG A 555 -12.10 -24.21 -18.20
C ARG A 555 -12.20 -25.74 -18.22
N ILE A 556 -11.63 -26.42 -17.23
CA ILE A 556 -11.74 -27.88 -17.10
C ILE A 556 -13.21 -28.29 -16.93
N ALA A 557 -13.94 -27.63 -16.02
CA ALA A 557 -15.35 -27.90 -15.80
C ALA A 557 -16.19 -27.62 -17.06
N ALA A 558 -15.86 -26.57 -17.83
CA ALA A 558 -16.51 -26.29 -19.11
C ALA A 558 -16.29 -27.41 -20.13
N VAL A 559 -15.06 -27.92 -20.27
CA VAL A 559 -14.78 -29.04 -21.19
C VAL A 559 -15.52 -30.30 -20.75
N VAL A 560 -15.56 -30.61 -19.46
CA VAL A 560 -16.32 -31.75 -18.92
C VAL A 560 -17.82 -31.59 -19.22
N MET A 561 -18.39 -30.40 -18.99
CA MET A 561 -19.79 -30.09 -19.29
C MET A 561 -20.12 -30.28 -20.78
N VAL A 562 -19.29 -29.74 -21.67
CA VAL A 562 -19.46 -29.86 -23.13
C VAL A 562 -19.32 -31.30 -23.57
N ALA A 563 -18.31 -32.03 -23.08
CA ALA A 563 -18.11 -33.44 -23.39
C ALA A 563 -19.29 -34.31 -22.90
N ALA A 564 -19.80 -34.05 -21.69
CA ALA A 564 -20.97 -34.72 -21.15
C ALA A 564 -22.23 -34.43 -22.00
N SER A 565 -22.39 -33.20 -22.47
CA SER A 565 -23.50 -32.79 -23.34
C SER A 565 -23.44 -33.47 -24.72
N ILE A 566 -22.26 -33.51 -25.35
CA ILE A 566 -22.05 -34.21 -26.63
C ILE A 566 -22.30 -35.71 -26.45
N TYR A 567 -21.78 -36.31 -25.37
CA TYR A 567 -22.03 -37.70 -25.05
C TYR A 567 -23.52 -37.98 -24.84
N HIS A 568 -24.24 -37.09 -24.16
CA HIS A 568 -25.69 -37.20 -23.98
C HIS A 568 -26.43 -37.19 -25.32
N ILE A 569 -26.09 -36.28 -26.22
CA ILE A 569 -26.67 -36.23 -27.59
C ILE A 569 -26.40 -37.54 -28.33
N PHE A 570 -25.18 -38.06 -28.26
CA PHE A 570 -24.84 -39.36 -28.86
C PHE A 570 -25.63 -40.51 -28.24
N TYR A 571 -25.77 -40.53 -26.92
CA TYR A 571 -26.57 -41.53 -26.20
C TYR A 571 -28.05 -41.53 -26.64
N LEU A 572 -28.65 -40.33 -26.77
CA LEU A 572 -30.01 -40.15 -27.23
C LEU A 572 -30.22 -40.62 -28.68
N ALA A 573 -29.23 -40.43 -29.56
CA ALA A 573 -29.32 -40.84 -30.95
C ALA A 573 -29.02 -42.34 -31.17
N ALA A 574 -27.99 -42.87 -30.49
CA ALA A 574 -27.43 -44.19 -30.78
C ALA A 574 -28.13 -45.33 -30.03
N THR A 575 -28.72 -45.08 -28.86
CA THR A 575 -29.34 -46.14 -28.04
C THR A 575 -30.86 -46.18 -28.20
N GLU A 576 -31.47 -47.36 -28.09
CA GLU A 576 -32.93 -47.49 -28.12
C GLU A 576 -33.58 -46.77 -26.94
N ARG A 577 -33.04 -47.00 -25.73
CA ARG A 577 -33.48 -46.32 -24.51
C ARG A 577 -33.33 -44.80 -24.61
N GLY A 578 -32.23 -44.30 -25.16
CA GLY A 578 -32.00 -42.87 -25.36
C GLY A 578 -33.00 -42.25 -26.35
N ARG A 579 -33.30 -42.93 -27.46
CA ARG A 579 -34.33 -42.48 -28.41
C ARG A 579 -35.71 -42.42 -27.78
N GLN A 580 -36.03 -43.39 -26.91
CA GLN A 580 -37.27 -43.37 -26.14
C GLN A 580 -37.29 -42.23 -25.11
N LEU A 581 -36.20 -42.04 -24.37
CA LEU A 581 -36.04 -40.93 -23.43
C LEU A 581 -36.26 -39.57 -24.12
N PHE A 582 -35.68 -39.36 -25.31
CA PHE A 582 -35.89 -38.14 -26.07
C PHE A 582 -37.37 -37.93 -26.45
N LYS A 583 -38.04 -38.98 -26.94
CA LYS A 583 -39.48 -38.92 -27.27
C LYS A 583 -40.33 -38.58 -26.06
N ASP A 584 -40.04 -39.20 -24.91
CA ASP A 584 -40.79 -39.00 -23.67
C ASP A 584 -40.58 -37.59 -23.09
N LEU A 585 -39.45 -36.94 -23.38
CA LEU A 585 -39.12 -35.58 -22.95
C LEU A 585 -39.64 -34.48 -23.90
N LEU A 586 -40.21 -34.82 -25.06
CA LEU A 586 -40.78 -33.81 -25.95
C LEU A 586 -42.02 -33.17 -25.32
N PRO A 587 -42.15 -31.82 -25.36
CA PRO A 587 -43.36 -31.15 -24.91
C PRO A 587 -44.54 -31.53 -25.78
N THR A 588 -45.65 -31.89 -25.16
CA THR A 588 -46.92 -32.24 -25.80
C THR A 588 -48.01 -31.29 -25.33
N TYR A 589 -49.13 -31.23 -26.06
CA TYR A 589 -50.28 -30.43 -25.62
C TYR A 589 -50.89 -30.91 -24.28
N GLN A 590 -50.65 -32.18 -23.91
CA GLN A 590 -51.10 -32.73 -22.63
C GLN A 590 -50.38 -32.07 -21.45
N ASP A 591 -49.09 -31.72 -21.60
CA ASP A 591 -48.30 -31.08 -20.53
C ASP A 591 -48.89 -29.72 -20.10
N LEU A 592 -49.45 -28.96 -21.06
CA LEU A 592 -50.15 -27.71 -20.75
C LEU A 592 -51.45 -27.95 -19.98
N LYS A 593 -52.22 -29.00 -20.35
CA LYS A 593 -53.43 -29.38 -19.62
C LYS A 593 -53.10 -29.84 -18.20
N ASP A 594 -52.02 -30.60 -18.04
CA ASP A 594 -51.56 -31.10 -16.76
C ASP A 594 -51.08 -29.95 -15.87
N ALA A 595 -50.35 -28.97 -16.41
CA ALA A 595 -49.95 -27.77 -15.67
C ALA A 595 -51.16 -26.97 -15.15
N ILE A 596 -52.17 -26.73 -16.00
CA ILE A 596 -53.41 -26.06 -15.60
C ILE A 596 -54.18 -26.90 -14.57
N GLY A 597 -54.21 -28.23 -14.75
CA GLY A 597 -54.84 -29.17 -13.84
C GLY A 597 -54.20 -29.17 -12.46
N VAL A 598 -52.87 -29.20 -12.38
CA VAL A 598 -52.10 -29.15 -11.13
C VAL A 598 -52.31 -27.81 -10.45
N MET A 599 -52.31 -26.69 -11.19
CA MET A 599 -52.59 -25.37 -10.63
C MET A 599 -54.00 -25.30 -10.03
N LYS A 600 -55.03 -25.79 -10.75
CA LYS A 600 -56.41 -25.87 -10.22
C LYS A 600 -56.51 -26.74 -8.98
N TYR A 601 -55.83 -27.88 -8.96
CA TYR A 601 -55.79 -28.77 -7.80
C TYR A 601 -55.10 -28.12 -6.59
N ASN A 602 -53.98 -27.42 -6.83
CA ASN A 602 -53.21 -26.76 -5.78
C ASN A 602 -53.93 -25.55 -5.19
N LEU A 603 -54.67 -24.79 -6.02
CA LEU A 603 -55.55 -23.70 -5.57
C LEU A 603 -56.88 -24.19 -4.96
N GLY A 604 -57.17 -25.49 -5.03
CA GLY A 604 -58.38 -26.08 -4.43
C GLY A 604 -59.63 -26.00 -5.30
N PHE A 605 -59.51 -25.64 -6.59
CA PHE A 605 -60.61 -25.66 -7.55
C PHE A 605 -60.92 -27.05 -8.13
N SER A 606 -60.03 -28.03 -7.92
CA SER A 606 -60.24 -29.44 -8.26
C SER A 606 -59.89 -30.33 -7.08
N ASN A 607 -60.69 -31.39 -6.87
CA ASN A 607 -60.42 -32.42 -5.87
C ASN A 607 -59.60 -33.59 -6.42
N ALA A 608 -59.44 -33.69 -7.73
CA ALA A 608 -58.68 -34.75 -8.38
C ALA A 608 -57.28 -34.26 -8.78
N LYS A 609 -56.24 -35.00 -8.35
CA LYS A 609 -54.86 -34.80 -8.80
C LYS A 609 -54.73 -35.30 -10.25
N PRO A 610 -54.16 -34.53 -11.18
CA PRO A 610 -53.92 -34.98 -12.54
C PRO A 610 -53.03 -36.23 -12.56
N LYS A 611 -53.31 -37.15 -13.49
CA LYS A 611 -52.48 -38.34 -13.68
C LYS A 611 -51.28 -37.99 -14.56
N LEU A 612 -50.15 -37.73 -13.91
CA LEU A 612 -48.92 -37.40 -14.61
C LEU A 612 -48.29 -38.64 -15.25
N ASP A 613 -47.68 -38.42 -16.41
CA ASP A 613 -46.96 -39.42 -17.18
C ASP A 613 -45.51 -39.61 -16.67
N ARG A 614 -44.72 -40.41 -17.39
CA ARG A 614 -43.32 -40.74 -17.08
C ARG A 614 -42.50 -39.50 -16.77
N PHE A 615 -42.62 -38.43 -17.55
CA PHE A 615 -42.08 -37.13 -17.19
C PHE A 615 -43.21 -36.11 -17.09
N SER A 616 -43.25 -35.40 -15.98
CA SER A 616 -44.17 -34.30 -15.74
C SER A 616 -43.79 -33.05 -16.55
N TYR A 617 -44.74 -32.11 -16.69
CA TYR A 617 -44.46 -30.81 -17.32
C TYR A 617 -43.31 -30.05 -16.61
N ILE A 618 -43.13 -30.28 -15.31
CA ILE A 618 -42.07 -29.69 -14.47
C ILE A 618 -40.70 -30.20 -14.92
N GLU A 619 -40.55 -31.53 -15.01
CA GLU A 619 -39.30 -32.19 -15.41
C GLU A 619 -38.95 -31.86 -16.88
N LYS A 620 -39.95 -31.85 -17.78
CA LYS A 620 -39.74 -31.50 -19.19
C LYS A 620 -39.30 -30.05 -19.37
N ALA A 621 -39.98 -29.12 -18.69
CA ALA A 621 -39.61 -27.70 -18.74
C ALA A 621 -38.18 -27.47 -18.23
N GLU A 622 -37.81 -28.18 -17.16
CA GLU A 622 -36.46 -28.11 -16.60
C GLU A 622 -35.40 -28.66 -17.56
N TYR A 623 -35.65 -29.82 -18.17
CA TYR A 623 -34.74 -30.42 -19.13
C TYR A 623 -34.46 -29.49 -20.32
N TRP A 624 -35.50 -28.91 -20.93
CA TRP A 624 -35.33 -28.01 -22.07
C TRP A 624 -34.72 -26.66 -21.68
N ALA A 625 -35.02 -26.15 -20.49
CA ALA A 625 -34.36 -24.96 -19.96
C ALA A 625 -32.84 -25.20 -19.77
N LEU A 626 -32.45 -26.35 -19.23
CA LEU A 626 -31.06 -26.74 -19.08
C LEU A 626 -30.35 -26.92 -20.44
N VAL A 627 -31.00 -27.57 -21.41
CA VAL A 627 -30.45 -27.76 -22.77
C VAL A 627 -30.19 -26.40 -23.42
N TRP A 628 -31.18 -25.50 -23.38
CA TRP A 628 -31.02 -24.13 -23.90
C TRP A 628 -29.88 -23.38 -23.21
N GLY A 629 -29.90 -23.35 -21.87
CA GLY A 629 -28.87 -22.68 -21.07
C GLY A 629 -27.48 -23.23 -21.39
N THR A 630 -27.33 -24.55 -21.53
CA THR A 630 -26.05 -25.18 -21.88
C THR A 630 -25.54 -24.74 -23.26
N ILE A 631 -26.42 -24.63 -24.27
CA ILE A 631 -26.06 -24.15 -25.61
C ILE A 631 -25.58 -22.70 -25.54
N VAL A 632 -26.36 -21.81 -24.91
CA VAL A 632 -26.02 -20.38 -24.79
C VAL A 632 -24.71 -20.21 -24.03
N MET A 633 -24.53 -20.90 -22.90
CA MET A 633 -23.32 -20.84 -22.08
C MET A 633 -22.09 -21.39 -22.82
N THR A 634 -22.25 -22.45 -23.61
CA THR A 634 -21.17 -23.02 -24.41
C THR A 634 -20.72 -22.06 -25.51
N ILE A 635 -21.67 -21.49 -26.28
CA ILE A 635 -21.35 -20.57 -27.38
C ILE A 635 -20.69 -19.30 -26.84
N THR A 636 -21.30 -18.67 -25.84
CA THR A 636 -20.76 -17.44 -25.24
C THR A 636 -19.43 -17.68 -24.54
N GLY A 637 -19.27 -18.81 -23.83
CA GLY A 637 -18.01 -19.21 -23.21
C GLY A 637 -16.91 -19.46 -24.24
N PHE A 638 -17.21 -20.09 -25.37
CA PHE A 638 -16.26 -20.32 -26.45
C PHE A 638 -15.79 -19.00 -27.09
N ILE A 639 -16.72 -18.06 -27.32
CA ILE A 639 -16.38 -16.71 -27.79
C ILE A 639 -15.41 -16.01 -26.82
N MET A 640 -15.64 -16.18 -25.52
CA MET A 640 -14.79 -15.59 -24.48
C MET A 640 -13.46 -16.28 -24.29
N TRP A 641 -13.36 -17.59 -24.58
CA TRP A 641 -12.12 -18.36 -24.45
C TRP A 641 -11.09 -17.94 -25.52
N PHE A 642 -11.55 -17.64 -26.74
CA PHE A 642 -10.68 -17.25 -27.84
C PHE A 642 -10.83 -15.75 -28.16
N GLU A 643 -10.63 -14.90 -27.17
CA GLU A 643 -10.93 -13.47 -27.25
C GLU A 643 -10.19 -12.76 -28.40
N ASN A 644 -8.90 -13.04 -28.60
CA ASN A 644 -8.11 -12.38 -29.64
C ASN A 644 -8.65 -12.68 -31.05
N TYR A 645 -9.13 -13.91 -31.26
CA TYR A 645 -9.72 -14.34 -32.53
C TYR A 645 -11.09 -13.68 -32.75
N PHE A 646 -11.99 -13.80 -31.78
CA PHE A 646 -13.38 -13.32 -31.93
C PHE A 646 -13.51 -11.80 -31.89
N ILE A 647 -12.70 -11.10 -31.09
CA ILE A 647 -12.67 -9.64 -31.09
C ILE A 647 -12.17 -9.12 -32.46
N GLY A 648 -11.17 -9.77 -33.05
CA GLY A 648 -10.66 -9.42 -34.38
C GLY A 648 -11.68 -9.59 -35.50
N ILE A 649 -12.62 -10.54 -35.36
CA ILE A 649 -13.70 -10.81 -36.32
C ILE A 649 -14.88 -9.86 -36.13
N PHE A 650 -15.44 -9.81 -34.91
CA PHE A 650 -16.69 -9.12 -34.62
C PHE A 650 -16.54 -7.64 -34.25
N THR A 651 -15.48 -7.26 -33.53
CA THR A 651 -15.29 -6.05 -32.68
C THR A 651 -15.45 -6.33 -31.17
N LYS A 652 -14.97 -5.40 -30.33
CA LYS A 652 -15.11 -5.45 -28.87
C LYS A 652 -16.58 -5.57 -28.42
N LEU A 653 -17.51 -4.90 -29.10
CA LEU A 653 -18.93 -4.92 -28.75
C LEU A 653 -19.51 -6.35 -28.80
N GLY A 654 -19.14 -7.15 -29.80
CA GLY A 654 -19.58 -8.55 -29.90
C GLY A 654 -19.13 -9.40 -28.71
N TRP A 655 -17.89 -9.17 -28.24
CA TRP A 655 -17.38 -9.82 -27.04
C TRP A 655 -18.07 -9.33 -25.75
N ASP A 656 -18.36 -8.02 -25.66
CA ASP A 656 -19.12 -7.42 -24.56
C ASP A 656 -20.54 -8.01 -24.47
N ILE A 657 -21.20 -8.23 -25.62
CA ILE A 657 -22.51 -8.91 -25.72
C ILE A 657 -22.42 -10.34 -25.21
N ALA A 658 -21.47 -11.13 -25.71
CA ALA A 658 -21.29 -12.52 -25.29
C ALA A 658 -21.09 -12.64 -23.77
N ARG A 659 -20.25 -11.78 -23.19
CA ARG A 659 -20.02 -11.73 -21.74
C ARG A 659 -21.27 -11.37 -20.96
N THR A 660 -22.06 -10.41 -21.46
CA THR A 660 -23.29 -9.95 -20.80
C THR A 660 -24.33 -11.07 -20.78
N ILE A 661 -24.54 -11.74 -21.92
CA ILE A 661 -25.43 -12.89 -22.04
C ILE A 661 -24.95 -14.02 -21.12
N HIS A 662 -23.67 -14.39 -21.17
CA HIS A 662 -23.10 -15.45 -20.33
C HIS A 662 -23.36 -15.19 -18.84
N TYR A 663 -23.19 -13.94 -18.40
CA TYR A 663 -23.41 -13.56 -17.00
C TYR A 663 -24.87 -13.70 -16.56
N TYR A 664 -25.81 -13.16 -17.34
CA TYR A 664 -27.23 -13.21 -16.97
C TYR A 664 -27.82 -14.61 -17.13
N GLU A 665 -27.39 -15.36 -18.16
CA GLU A 665 -27.77 -16.75 -18.34
C GLU A 665 -27.26 -17.62 -17.17
N ALA A 666 -26.05 -17.38 -16.66
CA ALA A 666 -25.54 -18.05 -15.48
C ALA A 666 -26.42 -17.83 -14.24
N TRP A 667 -26.91 -16.60 -14.02
CA TRP A 667 -27.86 -16.30 -12.94
C TRP A 667 -29.20 -16.99 -13.14
N LEU A 668 -29.75 -16.93 -14.35
CA LEU A 668 -31.01 -17.57 -14.68
C LEU A 668 -30.93 -19.09 -14.45
N ALA A 669 -29.89 -19.74 -14.96
CA ALA A 669 -29.66 -21.18 -14.80
C ALA A 669 -29.44 -21.57 -13.33
N PHE A 670 -28.60 -20.82 -12.59
CA PHE A 670 -28.35 -21.07 -11.17
C PHE A 670 -29.61 -20.93 -10.33
N LEU A 671 -30.37 -19.84 -10.52
CA LEU A 671 -31.60 -19.60 -9.77
C LEU A 671 -32.70 -20.59 -10.16
N ALA A 672 -32.82 -20.97 -11.43
CA ALA A 672 -33.75 -22.00 -11.86
C ALA A 672 -33.44 -23.33 -11.16
N ILE A 673 -32.18 -23.76 -11.12
CA ILE A 673 -31.82 -25.01 -10.42
C ILE A 673 -32.06 -24.88 -8.91
N LEU A 674 -31.72 -23.74 -8.30
CA LEU A 674 -31.89 -23.54 -6.86
C LEU A 674 -33.36 -23.47 -6.42
N VAL A 675 -34.20 -22.73 -7.17
CA VAL A 675 -35.59 -22.46 -6.80
C VAL A 675 -36.51 -23.56 -7.30
N TRP A 676 -36.29 -24.08 -8.51
CA TRP A 676 -37.15 -25.07 -9.16
C TRP A 676 -36.67 -26.49 -8.92
N HIS A 677 -35.49 -26.86 -9.43
CA HIS A 677 -35.00 -28.25 -9.37
C HIS A 677 -34.83 -28.75 -7.93
N ILE A 678 -34.05 -28.02 -7.12
CA ILE A 678 -33.77 -28.40 -5.73
C ILE A 678 -35.05 -28.46 -4.89
N TYR A 679 -36.05 -27.61 -5.18
CA TYR A 679 -37.34 -27.70 -4.52
C TYR A 679 -38.01 -29.05 -4.78
N PHE A 680 -38.15 -29.47 -6.03
CA PHE A 680 -38.84 -30.73 -6.36
C PHE A 680 -38.08 -31.97 -5.89
N VAL A 681 -36.75 -31.90 -5.83
CA VAL A 681 -35.90 -33.02 -5.42
C VAL A 681 -35.76 -33.14 -3.90
N ILE A 682 -35.66 -32.03 -3.15
CA ILE A 682 -35.33 -32.03 -1.70
C ILE A 682 -36.49 -31.49 -0.85
N PHE A 683 -37.04 -30.32 -1.20
CA PHE A 683 -37.96 -29.60 -0.32
C PHE A 683 -39.45 -29.88 -0.55
N ASN A 684 -39.79 -30.64 -1.59
CA ASN A 684 -41.14 -31.10 -1.84
C ASN A 684 -41.64 -31.97 -0.66
N PRO A 685 -42.74 -31.58 0.03
CA PRO A 685 -43.21 -32.31 1.20
C PRO A 685 -43.53 -33.79 0.95
N ASP A 686 -43.86 -34.17 -0.28
CA ASP A 686 -44.16 -35.57 -0.62
C ASP A 686 -42.90 -36.46 -0.60
N MET A 687 -41.72 -35.90 -0.91
CA MET A 687 -40.45 -36.64 -1.09
C MET A 687 -39.38 -36.31 -0.04
N TYR A 688 -39.69 -35.43 0.92
CA TYR A 688 -38.73 -35.00 1.95
C TYR A 688 -38.23 -36.21 2.79
N PRO A 689 -36.90 -36.39 2.98
CA PRO A 689 -35.86 -35.39 2.80
C PRO A 689 -35.25 -35.25 1.39
N MET A 690 -35.38 -36.25 0.50
CA MET A 690 -34.85 -36.17 -0.88
C MET A 690 -35.33 -37.36 -1.73
N ASN A 691 -35.62 -37.12 -3.02
CA ASN A 691 -35.77 -38.18 -4.03
C ASN A 691 -34.41 -38.85 -4.32
N LEU A 692 -34.31 -40.15 -4.06
CA LEU A 692 -33.04 -40.91 -4.21
C LEU A 692 -32.86 -41.56 -5.59
N ALA A 693 -33.73 -41.32 -6.56
CA ALA A 693 -33.64 -41.90 -7.90
C ALA A 693 -32.31 -41.59 -8.60
N TRP A 694 -31.75 -40.40 -8.41
CA TRP A 694 -30.47 -40.01 -9.01
C TRP A 694 -29.25 -40.72 -8.39
N ILE A 695 -29.38 -41.24 -7.16
CA ILE A 695 -28.34 -42.04 -6.49
C ILE A 695 -28.59 -43.54 -6.71
N LYS A 696 -29.78 -44.04 -6.42
CA LYS A 696 -30.12 -45.47 -6.42
C LYS A 696 -30.55 -45.99 -7.79
N GLY A 697 -31.10 -45.13 -8.63
CA GLY A 697 -31.63 -45.49 -9.95
C GLY A 697 -33.06 -46.02 -9.93
N THR A 698 -33.68 -46.21 -8.76
CA THR A 698 -35.00 -46.85 -8.61
C THR A 698 -35.98 -46.00 -7.80
N LEU A 699 -37.27 -46.19 -8.05
CA LEU A 699 -38.41 -45.66 -7.29
C LEU A 699 -39.26 -46.81 -6.74
N SER A 700 -39.84 -46.63 -5.57
CA SER A 700 -40.84 -47.54 -5.00
C SER A 700 -42.19 -47.42 -5.70
N GLU A 701 -43.04 -48.44 -5.58
CA GLU A 701 -44.39 -48.43 -6.14
C GLU A 701 -45.25 -47.29 -5.57
N GLU A 702 -45.07 -46.95 -4.29
CA GLU A 702 -45.73 -45.81 -3.64
C GLU A 702 -45.30 -44.47 -4.27
N GLU A 703 -44.00 -44.26 -4.46
CA GLU A 703 -43.46 -43.07 -5.15
C GLU A 703 -43.95 -42.99 -6.61
N MET A 704 -44.00 -44.13 -7.31
CA MET A 704 -44.52 -44.21 -8.68
C MET A 704 -46.03 -43.90 -8.75
N ALA A 705 -46.82 -44.37 -7.78
CA ALA A 705 -48.26 -44.10 -7.74
C ALA A 705 -48.56 -42.63 -7.45
N ASP A 706 -47.76 -41.99 -6.61
CA ASP A 706 -47.95 -40.58 -6.26
C ASP A 706 -47.41 -39.62 -7.33
N GLU A 707 -46.24 -39.88 -7.93
CA GLU A 707 -45.59 -38.95 -8.88
C GLU A 707 -45.89 -39.27 -10.35
N HIS A 708 -45.99 -40.55 -10.71
CA HIS A 708 -46.12 -41.01 -12.10
C HIS A 708 -47.24 -42.04 -12.31
N PRO A 709 -48.49 -41.74 -11.90
CA PRO A 709 -49.59 -42.71 -11.89
C PRO A 709 -49.92 -43.27 -13.28
N ALA A 710 -49.83 -42.47 -14.35
CA ALA A 710 -50.13 -42.95 -15.70
C ALA A 710 -49.05 -43.91 -16.24
N GLU A 711 -47.79 -43.72 -15.84
CA GLU A 711 -46.71 -44.67 -16.17
C GLU A 711 -46.91 -45.99 -15.44
N LEU A 712 -47.23 -45.95 -14.14
CA LEU A 712 -47.48 -47.14 -13.34
C LEU A 712 -48.64 -47.97 -13.90
N GLU A 713 -49.73 -47.33 -14.31
CA GLU A 713 -50.88 -47.99 -14.95
C GLU A 713 -50.47 -48.70 -16.24
N ARG A 714 -49.68 -48.05 -17.12
CA ARG A 714 -49.20 -48.68 -18.35
C ARG A 714 -48.26 -49.85 -18.10
N ILE A 715 -47.35 -49.75 -17.12
CA ILE A 715 -46.45 -50.85 -16.77
C ILE A 715 -47.28 -52.05 -16.26
N LYS A 716 -48.25 -51.81 -15.36
CA LYS A 716 -49.13 -52.88 -14.84
C LYS A 716 -49.98 -53.52 -15.94
N LEU A 717 -50.47 -52.74 -16.90
CA LEU A 717 -51.20 -53.24 -18.06
C LEU A 717 -50.30 -54.12 -18.95
N GLN A 718 -49.08 -53.66 -19.28
CA GLN A 718 -48.12 -54.42 -20.07
C GLN A 718 -47.66 -55.72 -19.36
N GLU A 719 -47.50 -55.70 -18.04
CA GLU A 719 -47.17 -56.90 -17.25
C GLU A 719 -48.32 -57.91 -17.26
N LYS A 720 -49.57 -57.43 -17.20
CA LYS A 720 -50.77 -58.25 -17.29
C LYS A 720 -50.94 -58.86 -18.68
N GLU A 721 -50.63 -58.11 -19.74
CA GLU A 721 -50.68 -58.57 -21.14
C GLU A 721 -49.53 -59.53 -21.49
N SER A 722 -48.36 -59.37 -20.87
CA SER A 722 -47.19 -60.24 -21.09
C SER A 722 -47.17 -61.52 -20.23
N GLY A 723 -48.21 -61.76 -19.42
CA GLY A 723 -48.35 -62.97 -18.62
C GLY A 723 -47.34 -63.09 -17.46
N LYS A 724 -46.66 -61.99 -17.09
CA LYS A 724 -45.66 -61.96 -16.02
C LYS A 724 -46.26 -61.62 -14.64
N SER A 725 -47.51 -61.95 -14.39
CA SER A 725 -48.14 -61.69 -13.09
C SER A 725 -47.75 -62.75 -12.06
N GLU A 726 -47.14 -62.27 -10.97
CA GLU A 726 -46.91 -62.95 -9.68
C GLU A 726 -45.71 -63.92 -9.59
N SER A 727 -44.53 -63.37 -9.26
CA SER A 727 -43.62 -64.00 -8.29
C SER A 727 -43.01 -62.97 -7.36
#